data_AF-A0A381UH05-F1
#
_entry.id   AF-A0A381UH05-F1
#
_cell.length_a   1.000
_cell.length_b   1.000
_cell.length_c   1.000
_cell.angle_alpha   90.00
_cell.angle_beta   90.00
_cell.angle_gamma   90.00
#
_symmetry.space_group_name_H-M   'P 1'
#
loop_
_entity.id
_entity.type
_entity.pdbx_description
1 polymer ?
#
loop_
_entity_poly.entity_id
_entity_poly.type
_entity_poly.pdbx_seq_one_letter_code
_entity_poly.pdbx_strand_id
1 'polypeptide(L)'
;MFCIVSCGKKLPPNIVLIFTDDQGYADVGVYGAQGYSTPNLDQMADEGMRFTDFHVSQAVCSASRAALLTGCYSERVGVQGAYNHTARVGLNPEEETIAEILKNEGYATAAFGKWHLGHHEKFLPLQQGFDEYFGVPYSNDMWPVDYSGAPVSGTDHFKSFYPQLPLIEGNEKIEEILTLADQDRLTTRYTERAVKFIEKNKDNPFFLYLPHSMPHVPLGVSDKFKGESQQGMYGDVIMEIDWSVGEILKALKTNGLDENTLVIYTSDNGPWLNYGNHAGLTGPLREGKGAMWEGGARVPAIMRWPGKIPQGFVSNQLTATIDILPTIADIIGADLPKKKIDGISFKSHLFGESIKSPRDEYNYYYVGELVAVRQGKWKLTFPHEYRSYLGVEPGNDGYPGPYAQGKAGIELYDLENDISESYNVAEQFPEIVTQLKELGQNSREELGDRITKTKGGGVRPIGRLDLDRSEDELNVNHLGIGKSVSYKHPYSPHYPGEEALALVDGKRGTINHHDGFWQGFARNDIEVVIDLESLTSIKKLGISFLQNQGAWIFFPKEVRFEVSVDGADYELVQNKEYEVAKSPEILFRNVNANYDGNPIRYIKVTARNQPILPSWHPAQGNAAWLFADEVVIQ
;
A
#
# COMPACT_ATOMS: atom_id res chain seq x y z
N MET A 1 -28.19 51.58 -22.11
CA MET A 1 -28.13 50.11 -22.16
C MET A 1 -26.69 49.72 -21.86
N PHE A 2 -26.37 49.49 -20.59
CA PHE A 2 -25.04 49.02 -20.18
C PHE A 2 -24.98 47.52 -20.42
N CYS A 3 -24.19 47.08 -21.40
CA CYS A 3 -23.84 45.68 -21.54
C CYS A 3 -22.92 45.29 -20.39
N ILE A 4 -23.47 44.56 -19.41
CA ILE A 4 -22.66 43.83 -18.44
C ILE A 4 -22.10 42.63 -19.20
N VAL A 5 -20.88 42.75 -19.69
CA VAL A 5 -20.09 41.59 -20.11
C VAL A 5 -19.82 40.81 -18.82
N SER A 6 -20.60 39.75 -18.60
CA SER A 6 -20.26 38.74 -17.61
C SER A 6 -18.93 38.14 -18.05
N CYS A 7 -17.84 38.54 -17.39
CA CYS A 7 -16.56 37.88 -17.51
C CYS A 7 -16.72 36.51 -16.86
N GLY A 8 -17.18 35.51 -17.63
CA GLY A 8 -17.32 34.14 -17.16
C GLY A 8 -15.96 33.69 -16.67
N LYS A 9 -15.81 33.47 -15.36
CA LYS A 9 -14.59 32.95 -14.76
C LYS A 9 -14.32 31.61 -15.45
N LYS A 10 -13.26 31.54 -16.27
CA LYS A 10 -12.90 30.31 -17.00
C LYS A 10 -12.69 29.22 -15.95
N LEU A 11 -13.48 28.16 -16.01
CA LEU A 11 -13.36 27.05 -15.07
C LEU A 11 -11.96 26.44 -15.20
N PRO A 12 -11.33 26.05 -14.07
CA PRO A 12 -10.07 25.32 -14.14
C PRO A 12 -10.26 23.98 -14.88
N PRO A 13 -9.19 23.38 -15.41
CA PRO A 13 -9.30 22.19 -16.24
C PRO A 13 -9.77 20.98 -15.45
N ASN A 14 -10.45 20.03 -16.09
CA ASN A 14 -10.64 18.72 -15.51
C ASN A 14 -9.36 17.90 -15.64
N ILE A 15 -9.15 16.96 -14.71
CA ILE A 15 -8.00 16.06 -14.73
C ILE A 15 -8.51 14.62 -14.71
N VAL A 16 -8.07 13.83 -15.69
CA VAL A 16 -8.33 12.38 -15.76
C VAL A 16 -6.99 11.66 -15.77
N LEU A 17 -6.80 10.76 -14.81
CA LEU A 17 -5.60 9.94 -14.67
C LEU A 17 -5.98 8.46 -14.74
N ILE A 18 -5.70 7.83 -15.87
CA ILE A 18 -5.89 6.40 -16.11
C ILE A 18 -4.58 5.69 -15.78
N PHE A 19 -4.65 4.72 -14.87
CA PHE A 19 -3.45 4.06 -14.32
C PHE A 19 -3.62 2.54 -14.34
N THR A 20 -2.82 1.85 -15.13
CA THR A 20 -2.89 0.38 -15.27
C THR A 20 -1.96 -0.33 -14.29
N ASP A 21 -2.09 -1.66 -14.19
CA ASP A 21 -1.41 -2.50 -13.20
C ASP A 21 -0.60 -3.60 -13.91
N ASP A 22 0.72 -3.59 -13.77
CA ASP A 22 1.66 -4.51 -14.46
C ASP A 22 1.65 -4.43 -16.01
N GLN A 23 1.40 -3.25 -16.58
CA GLN A 23 1.49 -3.07 -18.03
C GLN A 23 2.93 -2.72 -18.44
N GLY A 24 3.47 -3.47 -19.38
CA GLY A 24 4.78 -3.22 -19.96
C GLY A 24 4.82 -2.09 -20.98
N TYR A 25 6.04 -1.60 -21.19
CA TYR A 25 6.34 -0.48 -22.08
C TYR A 25 5.83 -0.70 -23.51
N ALA A 26 5.92 -1.93 -24.03
CA ALA A 26 5.61 -2.26 -25.41
C ALA A 26 4.18 -2.81 -25.62
N ASP A 27 3.27 -2.60 -24.66
CA ASP A 27 1.92 -3.18 -24.72
C ASP A 27 0.88 -2.29 -25.42
N VAL A 28 1.27 -1.09 -25.88
CA VAL A 28 0.40 -0.18 -26.65
C VAL A 28 0.90 -0.09 -28.09
N GLY A 29 -0.01 0.04 -29.06
CA GLY A 29 0.29 0.06 -30.51
C GLY A 29 1.39 1.05 -30.89
N VAL A 30 1.25 2.32 -30.50
CA VAL A 30 2.28 3.35 -30.72
C VAL A 30 3.64 3.04 -30.05
N TYR A 31 3.67 2.16 -29.03
CA TYR A 31 4.89 1.68 -28.38
C TYR A 31 5.44 0.35 -28.95
N GLY A 32 4.73 -0.26 -29.91
CA GLY A 32 5.19 -1.46 -30.61
C GLY A 32 4.44 -2.74 -30.29
N ALA A 33 3.26 -2.68 -29.70
CA ALA A 33 2.42 -3.86 -29.48
C ALA A 33 2.15 -4.62 -30.78
N GLN A 34 2.11 -5.96 -30.70
CA GLN A 34 1.88 -6.85 -31.84
C GLN A 34 0.81 -7.88 -31.53
N GLY A 35 -0.06 -8.16 -32.49
CA GLY A 35 -1.11 -9.19 -32.38
C GLY A 35 -2.45 -8.68 -31.82
N TYR A 36 -2.55 -7.42 -31.44
CA TYR A 36 -3.81 -6.70 -31.14
C TYR A 36 -3.65 -5.21 -31.46
N SER A 37 -4.73 -4.44 -31.35
CA SER A 37 -4.74 -2.99 -31.61
C SER A 37 -5.24 -2.20 -30.40
N THR A 38 -4.71 -1.00 -30.23
CA THR A 38 -5.12 -0.03 -29.20
C THR A 38 -5.50 1.31 -29.85
N PRO A 39 -6.56 1.34 -30.69
CA PRO A 39 -6.86 2.50 -31.53
C PRO A 39 -7.15 3.77 -30.74
N ASN A 40 -7.74 3.68 -29.53
CA ASN A 40 -8.05 4.87 -28.74
C ASN A 40 -6.79 5.47 -28.10
N LEU A 41 -5.87 4.64 -27.63
CA LEU A 41 -4.57 5.07 -27.11
C LEU A 41 -3.67 5.59 -28.22
N ASP A 42 -3.68 4.95 -29.39
CA ASP A 42 -2.93 5.41 -30.56
C ASP A 42 -3.44 6.78 -31.01
N GLN A 43 -4.77 6.97 -31.08
CA GLN A 43 -5.38 8.27 -31.32
C GLN A 43 -5.03 9.28 -30.22
N MET A 44 -5.05 8.87 -28.95
CA MET A 44 -4.71 9.76 -27.84
C MET A 44 -3.27 10.28 -27.94
N ALA A 45 -2.34 9.45 -28.41
CA ALA A 45 -0.96 9.84 -28.69
C ALA A 45 -0.86 10.79 -29.88
N ASP A 46 -1.58 10.52 -30.98
CA ASP A 46 -1.63 11.40 -32.15
C ASP A 46 -2.21 12.78 -31.82
N GLU A 47 -3.20 12.84 -30.92
CA GLU A 47 -3.84 14.08 -30.49
C GLU A 47 -3.14 14.75 -29.29
N GLY A 48 -2.06 14.16 -28.79
CA GLY A 48 -1.35 14.61 -27.59
C GLY A 48 0.15 14.38 -27.67
N MET A 49 0.73 14.02 -26.52
CA MET A 49 2.15 13.76 -26.36
C MET A 49 2.38 12.34 -25.84
N ARG A 50 3.29 11.61 -26.47
CA ARG A 50 3.74 10.29 -26.04
C ARG A 50 5.17 10.35 -25.47
N PHE A 51 5.40 9.71 -24.34
CA PHE A 51 6.68 9.77 -23.61
C PHE A 51 7.47 8.46 -23.71
N THR A 52 8.65 8.53 -24.30
CA THR A 52 9.55 7.37 -24.46
C THR A 52 10.53 7.18 -23.29
N ASP A 53 10.51 8.09 -22.32
CA ASP A 53 11.41 8.13 -21.17
C ASP A 53 10.64 8.55 -19.90
N PHE A 54 9.57 7.80 -19.59
CA PHE A 54 8.70 8.01 -18.45
C PHE A 54 8.84 6.88 -17.42
N HIS A 55 9.15 7.23 -16.17
CA HIS A 55 9.57 6.29 -15.14
C HIS A 55 8.65 6.23 -13.92
N VAL A 56 8.62 5.07 -13.28
CA VAL A 56 8.04 4.85 -11.95
C VAL A 56 9.14 4.80 -10.90
N SER A 57 8.83 5.25 -9.68
CA SER A 57 9.84 5.33 -8.61
C SER A 57 10.22 3.96 -8.03
N GLN A 58 9.32 2.98 -8.12
CA GLN A 58 9.58 1.58 -7.80
C GLN A 58 8.79 0.66 -8.73
N ALA A 59 9.39 -0.45 -9.14
CA ALA A 59 8.78 -1.48 -9.97
C ALA A 59 7.84 -2.41 -9.16
N VAL A 60 6.92 -1.82 -8.37
CA VAL A 60 5.92 -2.53 -7.55
C VAL A 60 4.75 -1.62 -7.14
N CYS A 61 3.54 -2.20 -7.09
CA CYS A 61 2.26 -1.50 -7.00
C CYS A 61 2.13 -0.45 -5.86
N SER A 62 2.15 -0.84 -4.57
CA SER A 62 1.85 0.10 -3.47
C SER A 62 2.86 1.26 -3.42
N ALA A 63 4.15 0.97 -3.59
CA ALA A 63 5.19 2.00 -3.61
C ALA A 63 5.03 2.97 -4.79
N SER A 64 4.75 2.47 -6.00
CA SER A 64 4.53 3.31 -7.18
C SER A 64 3.28 4.18 -7.07
N ARG A 65 2.17 3.62 -6.56
CA ARG A 65 0.92 4.36 -6.32
C ARG A 65 1.10 5.46 -5.28
N ALA A 66 1.86 5.20 -4.23
CA ALA A 66 2.18 6.21 -3.22
C ALA A 66 2.96 7.36 -3.85
N ALA A 67 3.95 7.02 -4.70
CA ALA A 67 4.80 7.99 -5.35
C ALA A 67 4.05 8.87 -6.35
N LEU A 68 3.18 8.27 -7.16
CA LEU A 68 2.26 8.99 -8.05
C LEU A 68 1.41 10.00 -7.28
N LEU A 69 0.71 9.54 -6.23
CA LEU A 69 -0.28 10.38 -5.55
C LEU A 69 0.33 11.45 -4.66
N THR A 70 1.57 11.29 -4.20
CA THR A 70 2.22 12.25 -3.27
C THR A 70 3.33 13.07 -3.92
N GLY A 71 3.71 12.76 -5.16
CA GLY A 71 4.88 13.37 -5.81
C GLY A 71 6.20 13.11 -5.09
N CYS A 72 6.28 12.07 -4.26
CA CYS A 72 7.44 11.72 -3.46
C CYS A 72 8.03 10.38 -3.89
N TYR A 73 9.33 10.16 -3.69
CA TYR A 73 9.84 8.79 -3.66
C TYR A 73 9.14 8.02 -2.54
N SER A 74 8.84 6.74 -2.79
CA SER A 74 8.16 5.88 -1.83
C SER A 74 8.91 5.74 -0.50
N GLU A 75 10.23 5.88 -0.55
CA GLU A 75 11.18 5.98 0.57
C GLU A 75 10.80 7.12 1.51
N ARG A 76 10.50 8.29 0.94
CA ARG A 76 10.17 9.50 1.69
C ARG A 76 8.89 9.33 2.50
N VAL A 77 7.90 8.63 1.96
CA VAL A 77 6.58 8.42 2.61
C VAL A 77 6.48 7.08 3.33
N GLY A 78 7.58 6.32 3.40
CA GLY A 78 7.68 5.06 4.12
C GLY A 78 6.88 3.90 3.50
N VAL A 79 6.29 4.07 2.32
CA VAL A 79 5.53 3.02 1.62
C VAL A 79 6.49 2.16 0.80
N GLN A 80 6.50 0.86 1.04
CA GLN A 80 7.49 -0.05 0.45
C GLN A 80 6.85 -1.36 0.00
N GLY A 81 7.24 -1.85 -1.17
CA GLY A 81 6.73 -3.12 -1.71
C GLY A 81 5.26 -3.07 -2.11
N ALA A 82 4.56 -4.19 -1.92
CA ALA A 82 3.12 -4.33 -2.15
C ALA A 82 2.43 -4.80 -0.87
N TYR A 83 1.42 -4.05 -0.40
CA TYR A 83 0.66 -4.42 0.78
C TYR A 83 -0.34 -5.54 0.50
N ASN A 84 -0.62 -6.35 1.52
CA ASN A 84 -1.66 -7.38 1.46
C ASN A 84 -2.71 -7.13 2.55
N HIS A 85 -3.70 -8.03 2.65
CA HIS A 85 -4.78 -7.97 3.62
C HIS A 85 -4.33 -8.04 5.10
N THR A 86 -3.07 -8.36 5.39
CA THR A 86 -2.52 -8.34 6.76
C THR A 86 -1.81 -7.03 7.10
N ALA A 87 -1.64 -6.14 6.11
CA ALA A 87 -0.93 -4.89 6.31
C ALA A 87 -1.69 -3.98 7.27
N ARG A 88 -1.10 -3.74 8.45
CA ARG A 88 -1.60 -2.80 9.48
C ARG A 88 -1.05 -1.38 9.28
N VAL A 89 -0.59 -1.11 8.07
CA VAL A 89 0.04 0.12 7.65
C VAL A 89 -0.54 0.58 6.32
N GLY A 90 -0.39 1.86 6.01
CA GLY A 90 -0.86 2.47 4.77
C GLY A 90 -0.13 3.78 4.50
N LEU A 91 -0.54 4.48 3.44
CA LEU A 91 -0.13 5.86 3.24
C LEU A 91 -0.56 6.68 4.47
N ASN A 92 0.36 7.44 5.03
CA ASN A 92 0.08 8.23 6.22
C ASN A 92 -0.99 9.30 5.87
N PRO A 93 -2.10 9.41 6.64
CA PRO A 93 -3.11 10.46 6.43
C PRO A 93 -2.59 11.90 6.56
N GLU A 94 -1.37 12.10 7.05
CA GLU A 94 -0.73 13.41 7.06
C GLU A 94 0.06 13.73 5.77
N GLU A 95 0.17 12.79 4.82
CA GLU A 95 0.73 13.08 3.49
C GLU A 95 -0.35 13.72 2.62
N GLU A 96 0.02 14.75 1.87
CA GLU A 96 -0.92 15.42 0.96
C GLU A 96 -0.85 14.78 -0.43
N THR A 97 -2.00 14.38 -0.95
CA THR A 97 -2.15 13.74 -2.26
C THR A 97 -2.61 14.71 -3.36
N ILE A 98 -2.51 14.29 -4.62
CA ILE A 98 -3.09 15.00 -5.78
C ILE A 98 -4.57 15.33 -5.52
N ALA A 99 -5.34 14.39 -4.96
CA ALA A 99 -6.76 14.58 -4.70
C ALA A 99 -7.01 15.67 -3.67
N GLU A 100 -6.23 15.73 -2.59
CA GLU A 100 -6.38 16.76 -1.55
C GLU A 100 -6.02 18.15 -2.06
N ILE A 101 -4.96 18.27 -2.87
CA ILE A 101 -4.61 19.54 -3.53
C ILE A 101 -5.77 20.02 -4.41
N LEU A 102 -6.30 19.14 -5.26
CA LEU A 102 -7.40 19.50 -6.16
C LEU A 102 -8.70 19.81 -5.39
N LYS A 103 -8.98 19.06 -4.33
CA LYS A 103 -10.16 19.28 -3.48
C LYS A 103 -10.10 20.64 -2.77
N ASN A 104 -8.92 21.08 -2.34
CA ASN A 104 -8.72 22.42 -1.78
C ASN A 104 -9.02 23.53 -2.81
N GLU A 105 -8.85 23.26 -4.10
CA GLU A 105 -9.22 24.14 -5.22
C GLU A 105 -10.67 23.97 -5.69
N GLY A 106 -11.50 23.19 -4.98
CA GLY A 106 -12.93 23.02 -5.24
C GLY A 106 -13.26 21.98 -6.30
N TYR A 107 -12.36 21.04 -6.59
CA TYR A 107 -12.64 19.93 -7.49
C TYR A 107 -13.52 18.87 -6.83
N ALA A 108 -14.44 18.29 -7.61
CA ALA A 108 -15.00 16.98 -7.29
C ALA A 108 -13.95 15.89 -7.56
N THR A 109 -13.81 14.90 -6.69
CA THR A 109 -12.72 13.91 -6.78
C THR A 109 -13.25 12.48 -6.71
N ALA A 110 -12.78 11.59 -7.59
CA ALA A 110 -13.18 10.18 -7.58
C ALA A 110 -12.00 9.24 -7.86
N ALA A 111 -12.00 8.10 -7.17
CA ALA A 111 -11.13 6.97 -7.43
C ALA A 111 -11.96 5.73 -7.82
N PHE A 112 -11.76 5.17 -9.01
CA PHE A 112 -12.46 3.95 -9.43
C PHE A 112 -11.46 2.86 -9.83
N GLY A 113 -11.29 1.85 -8.98
CA GLY A 113 -10.39 0.72 -9.21
C GLY A 113 -9.51 0.35 -8.01
N LYS A 114 -8.30 -0.13 -8.27
CA LYS A 114 -7.36 -0.61 -7.27
C LYS A 114 -6.73 0.52 -6.46
N TRP A 115 -6.88 0.49 -5.14
CA TRP A 115 -6.29 1.47 -4.23
C TRP A 115 -4.85 1.14 -3.83
N HIS A 116 -4.66 0.05 -3.07
CA HIS A 116 -3.38 -0.55 -2.68
C HIS A 116 -2.46 0.29 -1.78
N LEU A 117 -2.97 1.29 -1.07
CA LEU A 117 -2.22 2.13 -0.12
C LEU A 117 -2.62 1.94 1.34
N GLY A 118 -3.15 0.76 1.65
CA GLY A 118 -3.71 0.43 2.97
C GLY A 118 -5.20 0.13 2.83
N HIS A 119 -5.66 -0.93 3.48
CA HIS A 119 -7.02 -1.47 3.26
C HIS A 119 -7.96 -1.22 4.44
N HIS A 120 -7.45 -0.71 5.55
CA HIS A 120 -8.26 -0.28 6.68
C HIS A 120 -8.83 1.11 6.40
N GLU A 121 -10.00 1.42 6.97
CA GLU A 121 -10.71 2.68 6.75
C GLU A 121 -9.81 3.91 6.93
N LYS A 122 -8.92 3.93 7.93
CA LYS A 122 -7.93 5.02 8.15
C LYS A 122 -7.11 5.37 6.89
N PHE A 123 -6.94 4.43 5.97
CA PHE A 123 -6.10 4.56 4.79
C PHE A 123 -6.86 4.47 3.47
N LEU A 124 -8.20 4.37 3.47
CA LEU A 124 -8.99 4.29 2.24
C LEU A 124 -9.03 5.63 1.49
N PRO A 125 -9.43 5.65 0.20
CA PRO A 125 -9.37 6.86 -0.63
C PRO A 125 -10.11 8.08 -0.07
N LEU A 126 -11.23 7.88 0.65
CA LEU A 126 -12.01 8.98 1.22
C LEU A 126 -11.22 9.75 2.29
N GLN A 127 -10.27 9.09 2.97
CA GLN A 127 -9.36 9.68 3.95
C GLN A 127 -8.13 10.32 3.29
N GLN A 128 -8.03 10.26 1.96
CA GLN A 128 -6.91 10.74 1.15
C GLN A 128 -7.42 11.63 0.01
N GLY A 129 -8.42 12.47 0.33
CA GLY A 129 -8.91 13.52 -0.56
C GLY A 129 -10.02 13.15 -1.53
N PHE A 130 -10.36 11.88 -1.74
CA PHE A 130 -11.39 11.49 -2.70
C PHE A 130 -12.81 11.66 -2.13
N ASP A 131 -13.78 12.10 -2.95
CA ASP A 131 -15.20 12.19 -2.57
C ASP A 131 -15.96 10.90 -2.86
N GLU A 132 -15.57 10.20 -3.94
CA GLU A 132 -16.17 8.94 -4.37
C GLU A 132 -15.09 7.86 -4.53
N TYR A 133 -15.39 6.66 -4.03
CA TYR A 133 -14.55 5.47 -4.24
C TYR A 133 -15.40 4.28 -4.62
N PHE A 134 -14.94 3.53 -5.62
CA PHE A 134 -15.42 2.18 -5.89
C PHE A 134 -14.28 1.31 -6.42
N GLY A 135 -14.01 0.18 -5.77
CA GLY A 135 -12.98 -0.75 -6.25
C GLY A 135 -12.41 -1.66 -5.18
N VAL A 136 -11.28 -2.29 -5.51
CA VAL A 136 -10.60 -3.25 -4.64
C VAL A 136 -9.49 -2.55 -3.83
N PRO A 137 -9.38 -2.82 -2.50
CA PRO A 137 -8.42 -2.12 -1.65
C PRO A 137 -6.96 -2.56 -1.84
N TYR A 138 -6.72 -3.71 -2.48
CA TYR A 138 -5.41 -4.29 -2.78
C TYR A 138 -5.48 -5.12 -4.08
N SER A 139 -4.38 -5.74 -4.51
CA SER A 139 -4.32 -6.52 -5.75
C SER A 139 -5.41 -7.59 -5.84
N ASN A 140 -5.95 -7.75 -7.05
CA ASN A 140 -7.03 -8.67 -7.38
C ASN A 140 -6.64 -10.17 -7.31
N ASP A 141 -5.37 -10.48 -7.12
CA ASP A 141 -4.88 -11.85 -6.89
C ASP A 141 -4.84 -12.26 -5.42
N MET A 142 -5.09 -11.34 -4.49
CA MET A 142 -4.99 -11.57 -3.04
C MET A 142 -6.29 -12.12 -2.46
N TRP A 143 -6.65 -13.32 -2.89
CA TRP A 143 -7.94 -13.98 -2.63
C TRP A 143 -7.83 -15.51 -2.65
N PRO A 144 -8.79 -16.27 -2.08
CA PRO A 144 -8.71 -17.72 -1.94
C PRO A 144 -9.19 -18.45 -3.21
N VAL A 145 -8.67 -18.05 -4.36
CA VAL A 145 -8.91 -18.69 -5.66
C VAL A 145 -7.56 -18.99 -6.29
N ASP A 146 -7.36 -20.23 -6.74
CA ASP A 146 -6.13 -20.62 -7.41
C ASP A 146 -6.08 -20.12 -8.86
N TYR A 147 -4.95 -20.36 -9.52
CA TYR A 147 -4.74 -19.91 -10.90
C TYR A 147 -5.65 -20.61 -11.93
N SER A 148 -6.28 -21.74 -11.59
CA SER A 148 -7.28 -22.40 -12.44
C SER A 148 -8.67 -21.75 -12.32
N GLY A 149 -8.84 -20.83 -11.37
CA GLY A 149 -10.14 -20.25 -11.02
C GLY A 149 -10.95 -21.06 -10.03
N ALA A 150 -10.37 -22.12 -9.46
CA ALA A 150 -11.03 -22.94 -8.45
C ALA A 150 -10.94 -22.26 -7.08
N PRO A 151 -12.07 -22.12 -6.36
CA PRO A 151 -12.04 -21.69 -4.96
C PRO A 151 -11.22 -22.67 -4.12
N VAL A 152 -10.34 -22.13 -3.29
CA VAL A 152 -9.45 -22.88 -2.42
C VAL A 152 -10.02 -22.87 -1.02
N SER A 153 -10.14 -24.07 -0.43
CA SER A 153 -10.55 -24.24 0.98
C SER A 153 -9.50 -25.08 1.74
N GLY A 154 -9.45 -24.92 3.06
CA GLY A 154 -8.51 -25.63 3.93
C GLY A 154 -7.18 -24.91 4.15
N THR A 155 -6.18 -25.62 4.69
CA THR A 155 -4.85 -25.05 5.07
C THR A 155 -3.71 -25.43 4.13
N ASP A 156 -3.98 -26.27 3.13
CA ASP A 156 -2.92 -26.96 2.36
C ASP A 156 -2.45 -26.18 1.13
N HIS A 157 -3.07 -25.03 0.85
CA HIS A 157 -2.76 -24.22 -0.32
C HIS A 157 -2.55 -22.75 0.07
N PHE A 158 -1.46 -22.14 -0.39
CA PHE A 158 -1.05 -20.80 0.06
C PHE A 158 -2.12 -19.72 -0.17
N LYS A 159 -2.96 -19.84 -1.21
CA LYS A 159 -4.06 -18.89 -1.45
C LYS A 159 -5.12 -18.89 -0.34
N SER A 160 -5.26 -19.95 0.46
CA SER A 160 -6.20 -19.96 1.60
C SER A 160 -5.79 -19.03 2.75
N PHE A 161 -4.57 -18.47 2.68
CA PHE A 161 -4.14 -17.37 3.53
C PHE A 161 -4.98 -16.11 3.31
N TYR A 162 -5.47 -15.88 2.09
CA TYR A 162 -6.19 -14.66 1.74
C TYR A 162 -7.69 -14.75 2.08
N PRO A 163 -8.31 -13.66 2.57
CA PRO A 163 -9.76 -13.56 2.66
C PRO A 163 -10.36 -13.38 1.27
N GLN A 164 -11.67 -13.56 1.16
CA GLN A 164 -12.38 -13.25 -0.07
C GLN A 164 -12.15 -11.78 -0.47
N LEU A 165 -11.89 -11.54 -1.76
CA LEU A 165 -11.57 -10.21 -2.28
C LEU A 165 -12.77 -9.28 -2.14
N PRO A 166 -12.68 -8.19 -1.34
CA PRO A 166 -13.79 -7.28 -1.18
C PRO A 166 -13.83 -6.27 -2.32
N LEU A 167 -15.06 -5.90 -2.70
CA LEU A 167 -15.35 -4.72 -3.49
C LEU A 167 -15.97 -3.66 -2.57
N ILE A 168 -15.36 -2.48 -2.55
CA ILE A 168 -15.70 -1.39 -1.63
C ILE A 168 -16.38 -0.27 -2.41
N GLU A 169 -17.38 0.36 -1.79
CA GLU A 169 -17.96 1.64 -2.24
C GLU A 169 -17.98 2.62 -1.06
N GLY A 170 -17.35 3.78 -1.22
CA GLY A 170 -17.04 4.65 -0.09
C GLY A 170 -16.08 3.96 0.90
N ASN A 171 -16.53 3.69 2.13
CA ASN A 171 -15.77 2.92 3.12
C ASN A 171 -16.35 1.51 3.36
N GLU A 172 -17.45 1.17 2.68
CA GLU A 172 -18.21 -0.04 2.97
C GLU A 172 -17.89 -1.15 1.98
N LYS A 173 -17.69 -2.37 2.49
CA LYS A 173 -17.66 -3.57 1.65
C LYS A 173 -19.08 -3.86 1.16
N ILE A 174 -19.32 -3.71 -0.15
CA ILE A 174 -20.64 -3.92 -0.76
C ILE A 174 -20.80 -5.31 -1.39
N GLU A 175 -19.70 -5.93 -1.79
CA GLU A 175 -19.68 -7.21 -2.51
C GLU A 175 -18.35 -7.92 -2.27
N GLU A 176 -18.33 -9.23 -2.53
CA GLU A 176 -17.12 -10.03 -2.60
C GLU A 176 -17.00 -10.63 -4.00
N ILE A 177 -15.81 -10.55 -4.58
CA ILE A 177 -15.49 -11.18 -5.86
C ILE A 177 -15.17 -12.64 -5.57
N LEU A 178 -15.97 -13.59 -6.05
CA LEU A 178 -15.90 -15.01 -5.66
C LEU A 178 -15.20 -15.90 -6.69
N THR A 179 -15.25 -15.52 -7.97
CA THR A 179 -14.79 -16.31 -9.11
C THR A 179 -14.06 -15.45 -10.13
N LEU A 180 -13.32 -16.08 -11.05
CA LEU A 180 -12.68 -15.36 -12.16
C LEU A 180 -13.70 -14.59 -13.02
N ALA A 181 -14.89 -15.16 -13.23
CA ALA A 181 -15.96 -14.51 -13.97
C ALA A 181 -16.47 -13.21 -13.30
N ASP A 182 -16.36 -13.10 -11.97
CA ASP A 182 -16.68 -11.85 -11.28
C ASP A 182 -15.62 -10.77 -11.55
N GLN A 183 -14.36 -11.16 -11.80
CA GLN A 183 -13.29 -10.24 -12.18
C GLN A 183 -13.41 -9.74 -13.62
N ASP A 184 -13.97 -10.55 -14.53
CA ASP A 184 -14.16 -10.22 -15.96
C ASP A 184 -14.93 -8.89 -16.17
N ARG A 185 -15.67 -8.43 -15.16
CA ARG A 185 -16.46 -7.20 -15.21
C ARG A 185 -15.81 -5.99 -14.55
N LEU A 186 -14.65 -6.12 -13.92
CA LEU A 186 -14.05 -5.03 -13.13
C LEU A 186 -13.75 -3.81 -14.00
N THR A 187 -13.05 -3.99 -15.13
CA THR A 187 -12.72 -2.91 -16.08
C THR A 187 -13.99 -2.17 -16.50
N THR A 188 -14.98 -2.90 -17.04
CA THR A 188 -16.29 -2.33 -17.41
C THR A 188 -16.97 -1.57 -16.25
N ARG A 189 -17.00 -2.12 -15.03
CA ARG A 189 -17.66 -1.47 -13.87
C ARG A 189 -16.94 -0.19 -13.44
N TYR A 190 -15.61 -0.15 -13.54
CA TYR A 190 -14.83 1.05 -13.26
C TYR A 190 -15.07 2.12 -14.33
N THR A 191 -15.04 1.74 -15.61
CA THR A 191 -15.34 2.64 -16.75
C THR A 191 -16.73 3.24 -16.66
N GLU A 192 -17.77 2.44 -16.38
CA GLU A 192 -19.15 2.94 -16.28
C GLU A 192 -19.33 3.97 -15.16
N ARG A 193 -18.64 3.79 -14.03
CA ARG A 193 -18.65 4.78 -12.93
C ARG A 193 -17.90 6.05 -13.30
N ALA A 194 -16.75 5.91 -13.95
CA ALA A 194 -15.98 7.03 -14.46
C ALA A 194 -16.78 7.89 -15.44
N VAL A 195 -17.48 7.28 -16.41
CA VAL A 195 -18.36 7.99 -17.36
C VAL A 195 -19.49 8.72 -16.62
N LYS A 196 -20.18 8.06 -15.68
CA LYS A 196 -21.24 8.69 -14.87
C LYS A 196 -20.72 9.86 -14.04
N PHE A 197 -19.52 9.74 -13.48
CA PHE A 197 -18.88 10.81 -12.72
C PHE A 197 -18.57 12.03 -13.59
N ILE A 198 -18.07 11.83 -14.82
CA ILE A 198 -17.85 12.90 -15.80
C ILE A 198 -19.18 13.60 -16.14
N GLU A 199 -20.24 12.83 -16.45
CA GLU A 199 -21.56 13.38 -16.77
C GLU A 199 -22.17 14.18 -15.63
N LYS A 200 -22.05 13.66 -14.39
CA LYS A 200 -22.53 14.30 -13.16
C LYS A 200 -21.82 15.62 -12.89
N ASN A 201 -20.52 15.71 -13.20
CA ASN A 201 -19.67 16.86 -12.88
C ASN A 201 -19.38 17.76 -14.08
N LYS A 202 -20.09 17.65 -15.20
CA LYS A 202 -19.83 18.46 -16.41
C LYS A 202 -19.80 19.99 -16.20
N ASP A 203 -20.45 20.49 -15.15
CA ASP A 203 -20.51 21.92 -14.82
C ASP A 203 -19.51 22.33 -13.71
N ASN A 204 -18.71 21.38 -13.18
CA ASN A 204 -17.74 21.58 -12.11
C ASN A 204 -16.36 21.02 -12.52
N PRO A 205 -15.24 21.59 -12.05
CA PRO A 205 -13.94 20.94 -12.25
C PRO A 205 -13.89 19.61 -11.49
N PHE A 206 -13.30 18.59 -12.09
CA PHE A 206 -13.17 17.29 -11.45
C PHE A 206 -11.80 16.63 -11.65
N PHE A 207 -11.45 15.78 -10.69
CA PHE A 207 -10.35 14.85 -10.75
C PHE A 207 -10.87 13.41 -10.74
N LEU A 208 -10.61 12.69 -11.82
CA LEU A 208 -10.92 11.27 -11.95
C LEU A 208 -9.61 10.48 -11.96
N TYR A 209 -9.38 9.70 -10.91
CA TYR A 209 -8.35 8.68 -10.86
C TYR A 209 -8.99 7.33 -11.19
N LEU A 210 -8.57 6.70 -12.29
CA LEU A 210 -9.06 5.42 -12.78
C LEU A 210 -7.93 4.37 -12.73
N PRO A 211 -7.58 3.88 -11.52
CA PRO A 211 -6.57 2.84 -11.35
C PRO A 211 -7.12 1.45 -11.67
N HIS A 212 -7.12 1.05 -12.93
CA HIS A 212 -7.55 -0.29 -13.31
C HIS A 212 -6.77 -1.38 -12.54
N SER A 213 -7.45 -2.44 -12.16
CA SER A 213 -6.80 -3.66 -11.62
C SER A 213 -6.13 -4.47 -12.72
N MET A 214 -6.48 -4.23 -13.98
CA MET A 214 -5.92 -4.91 -15.14
C MET A 214 -4.74 -4.10 -15.70
N PRO A 215 -3.76 -4.75 -16.37
CA PRO A 215 -3.69 -6.19 -16.70
C PRO A 215 -3.05 -7.09 -15.62
N HIS A 216 -3.07 -6.74 -14.33
CA HIS A 216 -2.51 -7.59 -13.29
C HIS A 216 -3.26 -8.93 -13.21
N VAL A 217 -2.49 -10.01 -13.19
CA VAL A 217 -3.00 -11.38 -13.07
C VAL A 217 -3.70 -11.62 -11.72
N PRO A 218 -4.69 -12.52 -11.61
CA PRO A 218 -5.31 -13.25 -12.72
C PRO A 218 -6.03 -12.29 -13.66
N LEU A 219 -5.88 -12.52 -14.96
CA LEU A 219 -6.50 -11.70 -15.98
C LEU A 219 -8.03 -11.86 -15.90
N GLY A 220 -8.75 -10.77 -16.11
CA GLY A 220 -10.20 -10.75 -16.24
C GLY A 220 -10.59 -9.87 -17.41
N VAL A 221 -11.39 -10.42 -18.31
CA VAL A 221 -11.84 -9.72 -19.53
C VAL A 221 -13.29 -10.05 -19.84
N SER A 222 -14.05 -9.04 -20.20
CA SER A 222 -15.47 -9.18 -20.53
C SER A 222 -15.67 -9.96 -21.83
N ASP A 223 -16.86 -10.54 -21.99
CA ASP A 223 -17.27 -11.27 -23.21
C ASP A 223 -17.19 -10.43 -24.49
N LYS A 224 -17.07 -9.10 -24.39
CA LYS A 224 -16.92 -8.19 -25.54
C LYS A 224 -15.56 -8.32 -26.25
N PHE A 225 -14.53 -8.72 -25.51
CA PHE A 225 -13.14 -8.74 -25.98
C PHE A 225 -12.50 -10.13 -25.91
N LYS A 226 -13.13 -11.08 -25.22
CA LYS A 226 -12.60 -12.41 -24.99
C LYS A 226 -12.39 -13.19 -26.30
N GLY A 227 -11.15 -13.56 -26.57
CA GLY A 227 -10.74 -14.35 -27.74
C GLY A 227 -10.53 -13.53 -29.02
N GLU A 228 -10.45 -12.21 -28.94
CA GLU A 228 -10.34 -11.33 -30.12
C GLU A 228 -8.86 -11.05 -30.51
N SER A 229 -7.94 -11.17 -29.56
CA SER A 229 -6.51 -10.92 -29.76
C SER A 229 -5.72 -12.15 -30.22
N GLN A 230 -4.69 -11.93 -31.05
CA GLN A 230 -3.70 -12.95 -31.39
C GLN A 230 -2.71 -13.24 -30.25
N GLN A 231 -2.66 -12.37 -29.22
CA GLN A 231 -1.87 -12.58 -27.99
C GLN A 231 -2.71 -13.19 -26.86
N GLY A 232 -3.85 -13.81 -27.20
CA GLY A 232 -4.74 -14.43 -26.22
C GLY A 232 -5.27 -13.44 -25.19
N MET A 233 -5.56 -13.95 -23.99
CA MET A 233 -6.28 -13.21 -22.95
C MET A 233 -5.57 -11.92 -22.52
N TYR A 234 -4.23 -11.87 -22.55
CA TYR A 234 -3.50 -10.64 -22.23
C TYR A 234 -3.85 -9.52 -23.22
N GLY A 235 -3.79 -9.81 -24.52
CA GLY A 235 -4.15 -8.82 -25.52
C GLY A 235 -5.63 -8.43 -25.50
N ASP A 236 -6.53 -9.37 -25.18
CA ASP A 236 -7.95 -9.07 -24.98
C ASP A 236 -8.16 -8.05 -23.85
N VAL A 237 -7.44 -8.22 -22.73
CA VAL A 237 -7.46 -7.28 -21.60
C VAL A 237 -6.96 -5.90 -22.02
N ILE A 238 -5.87 -5.82 -22.78
CA ILE A 238 -5.35 -4.54 -23.28
C ILE A 238 -6.36 -3.86 -24.22
N MET A 239 -7.04 -4.63 -25.09
CA MET A 239 -8.12 -4.10 -25.93
C MET A 239 -9.31 -3.58 -25.11
N GLU A 240 -9.67 -4.21 -24.00
CA GLU A 240 -10.72 -3.69 -23.11
C GLU A 240 -10.27 -2.42 -22.35
N ILE A 241 -9.01 -2.34 -21.94
CA ILE A 241 -8.44 -1.10 -21.36
C ILE A 241 -8.47 0.03 -22.40
N ASP A 242 -8.08 -0.24 -23.65
CA ASP A 242 -8.17 0.72 -24.74
C ASP A 242 -9.61 1.18 -24.99
N TRP A 243 -10.58 0.26 -24.98
CA TRP A 243 -12.00 0.61 -25.03
C TRP A 243 -12.42 1.50 -23.85
N SER A 244 -11.95 1.21 -22.63
CA SER A 244 -12.20 2.06 -21.48
C SER A 244 -11.69 3.48 -21.74
N VAL A 245 -10.49 3.65 -22.30
CA VAL A 245 -9.96 4.97 -22.68
C VAL A 245 -10.88 5.66 -23.68
N GLY A 246 -11.33 4.93 -24.71
CA GLY A 246 -12.27 5.43 -25.71
C GLY A 246 -13.60 5.94 -25.11
N GLU A 247 -14.18 5.21 -24.16
CA GLU A 247 -15.42 5.64 -23.48
C GLU A 247 -15.21 6.89 -22.61
N ILE A 248 -14.06 7.04 -21.96
CA ILE A 248 -13.72 8.27 -21.24
C ILE A 248 -13.59 9.46 -22.19
N LEU A 249 -12.80 9.33 -23.27
CA LEU A 249 -12.62 10.39 -24.27
C LEU A 249 -13.96 10.79 -24.91
N LYS A 250 -14.80 9.80 -25.23
CA LYS A 250 -16.15 10.02 -25.76
C LYS A 250 -17.06 10.73 -24.75
N ALA A 251 -17.02 10.39 -23.47
CA ALA A 251 -17.79 11.07 -22.43
C ALA A 251 -17.38 12.55 -22.30
N LEU A 252 -16.07 12.83 -22.33
CA LEU A 252 -15.54 14.20 -22.32
C LEU A 252 -16.03 15.00 -23.54
N LYS A 253 -15.92 14.42 -24.74
CA LYS A 253 -16.37 15.08 -25.98
C LYS A 253 -17.88 15.31 -26.01
N THR A 254 -18.68 14.33 -25.60
CA THR A 254 -20.14 14.41 -25.58
C THR A 254 -20.65 15.50 -24.64
N ASN A 255 -19.95 15.71 -23.53
CA ASN A 255 -20.29 16.73 -22.54
C ASN A 255 -19.60 18.08 -22.81
N GLY A 256 -18.86 18.24 -23.91
CA GLY A 256 -18.19 19.51 -24.27
C GLY A 256 -16.99 19.86 -23.38
N LEU A 257 -16.35 18.85 -22.76
CA LEU A 257 -15.27 19.00 -21.78
C LEU A 257 -13.89 18.76 -22.38
N ASP A 258 -13.81 18.22 -23.60
CA ASP A 258 -12.59 17.71 -24.23
C ASP A 258 -11.46 18.77 -24.29
N GLU A 259 -11.77 20.00 -24.70
CA GLU A 259 -10.79 21.10 -24.81
C GLU A 259 -10.36 21.69 -23.45
N ASN A 260 -11.03 21.31 -22.36
CA ASN A 260 -10.73 21.75 -21.00
C ASN A 260 -10.39 20.59 -20.07
N THR A 261 -9.84 19.49 -20.60
CA THR A 261 -9.48 18.33 -19.81
C THR A 261 -8.07 17.84 -20.14
N LEU A 262 -7.24 17.66 -19.12
CA LEU A 262 -5.99 16.91 -19.21
C LEU A 262 -6.30 15.43 -18.97
N VAL A 263 -6.00 14.58 -19.95
CA VAL A 263 -6.08 13.12 -19.81
C VAL A 263 -4.65 12.56 -19.79
N ILE A 264 -4.34 11.77 -18.77
CA ILE A 264 -3.05 11.11 -18.55
C ILE A 264 -3.29 9.60 -18.53
N TYR A 265 -2.53 8.85 -19.32
CA TYR A 265 -2.50 7.39 -19.32
C TYR A 265 -1.10 6.91 -18.99
N THR A 266 -0.95 6.02 -18.01
CA THR A 266 0.34 5.36 -17.68
C THR A 266 0.14 4.08 -16.85
N SER A 267 1.21 3.36 -16.53
CA SER A 267 1.19 2.17 -15.65
C SER A 267 1.97 2.36 -14.35
N ASP A 268 1.71 1.49 -13.36
CA ASP A 268 2.36 1.52 -12.04
C ASP A 268 3.74 0.86 -12.01
N ASN A 269 4.01 -0.09 -12.88
CA ASN A 269 5.32 -0.68 -13.09
C ASN A 269 5.34 -1.49 -14.39
N GLY A 270 6.52 -1.95 -14.80
CA GLY A 270 6.67 -2.90 -15.89
C GLY A 270 5.96 -4.25 -15.64
N PRO A 271 6.00 -5.16 -16.62
CA PRO A 271 5.15 -6.34 -16.64
C PRO A 271 5.67 -7.44 -15.72
N TRP A 272 4.75 -8.28 -15.24
CA TRP A 272 5.09 -9.43 -14.40
C TRP A 272 5.47 -10.66 -15.24
N LEU A 273 6.65 -10.59 -15.88
CA LEU A 273 7.09 -11.47 -16.97
C LEU A 273 7.04 -12.99 -16.70
N ASN A 274 7.10 -13.44 -15.44
CA ASN A 274 7.09 -14.88 -15.15
C ASN A 274 5.74 -15.54 -15.42
N TYR A 275 4.68 -14.77 -15.71
CA TYR A 275 3.39 -15.31 -16.16
C TYR A 275 3.32 -15.55 -17.68
N GLY A 276 4.42 -15.34 -18.42
CA GLY A 276 4.54 -15.70 -19.83
C GLY A 276 3.44 -15.09 -20.70
N ASN A 277 2.60 -15.91 -21.32
CA ASN A 277 1.50 -15.46 -22.18
C ASN A 277 0.38 -14.67 -21.43
N HIS A 278 0.45 -14.56 -20.10
CA HIS A 278 -0.43 -13.74 -19.27
C HIS A 278 0.28 -12.49 -18.70
N ALA A 279 1.43 -12.10 -19.28
CA ALA A 279 2.18 -10.91 -18.91
C ALA A 279 2.40 -9.99 -20.12
N GLY A 280 2.67 -8.72 -19.83
CA GLY A 280 3.02 -7.72 -20.83
C GLY A 280 4.46 -7.82 -21.33
N LEU A 281 4.79 -6.95 -22.28
CA LEU A 281 6.06 -6.90 -22.97
C LEU A 281 6.86 -5.66 -22.59
N THR A 282 8.15 -5.86 -22.32
CA THR A 282 9.10 -4.76 -22.09
C THR A 282 9.73 -4.22 -23.37
N GLY A 283 9.52 -4.91 -24.50
CA GLY A 283 10.17 -4.56 -25.77
C GLY A 283 11.70 -4.68 -25.64
N PRO A 284 12.49 -3.63 -25.95
CA PRO A 284 13.94 -3.68 -25.87
C PRO A 284 14.48 -3.57 -24.43
N LEU A 285 13.62 -3.34 -23.44
CA LEU A 285 14.04 -3.01 -22.08
C LEU A 285 14.32 -4.27 -21.25
N ARG A 286 15.30 -4.18 -20.37
CA ARG A 286 15.78 -5.29 -19.54
C ARG A 286 14.91 -5.57 -18.31
N GLU A 287 14.68 -6.85 -18.04
CA GLU A 287 13.92 -7.39 -16.90
C GLU A 287 12.48 -6.84 -16.85
N GLY A 288 11.82 -6.85 -15.68
CA GLY A 288 10.40 -6.47 -15.52
C GLY A 288 10.05 -6.14 -14.06
N LYS A 289 8.78 -6.31 -13.68
CA LYS A 289 8.29 -6.06 -12.31
C LYS A 289 9.22 -6.65 -11.26
N GLY A 290 9.51 -5.89 -10.20
CA GLY A 290 10.35 -6.35 -9.10
C GLY A 290 11.87 -6.17 -9.32
N ALA A 291 12.29 -5.56 -10.42
CA ALA A 291 13.66 -5.14 -10.65
C ALA A 291 13.70 -3.74 -11.30
N MET A 292 14.58 -2.85 -10.83
CA MET A 292 14.66 -1.46 -11.32
C MET A 292 15.59 -1.27 -12.52
N TRP A 293 15.68 -2.30 -13.36
CA TRP A 293 16.12 -2.15 -14.75
C TRP A 293 15.03 -1.42 -15.56
N GLU A 294 15.35 -0.96 -16.76
CA GLU A 294 14.42 -0.16 -17.55
C GLU A 294 13.10 -0.87 -17.82
N GLY A 295 13.09 -2.21 -17.95
CA GLY A 295 11.87 -2.98 -18.17
C GLY A 295 10.92 -3.04 -16.98
N GLY A 296 11.40 -2.79 -15.76
CA GLY A 296 10.56 -2.65 -14.57
C GLY A 296 10.20 -1.21 -14.23
N ALA A 297 11.08 -0.25 -14.56
CA ALA A 297 10.95 1.15 -14.17
C ALA A 297 10.34 2.05 -15.25
N ARG A 298 10.57 1.79 -16.54
CA ARG A 298 10.06 2.61 -17.66
C ARG A 298 8.73 2.04 -18.15
N VAL A 299 7.70 2.88 -18.21
CA VAL A 299 6.31 2.47 -18.49
C VAL A 299 5.73 3.30 -19.65
N PRO A 300 4.68 2.83 -20.35
CA PRO A 300 4.09 3.64 -21.42
C PRO A 300 3.40 4.85 -20.79
N ALA A 301 3.57 6.04 -21.35
CA ALA A 301 2.83 7.24 -20.91
C ALA A 301 2.34 8.11 -22.08
N ILE A 302 1.09 8.55 -22.01
CA ILE A 302 0.45 9.41 -23.00
C ILE A 302 -0.31 10.51 -22.27
N MET A 303 -0.15 11.77 -22.68
CA MET A 303 -0.87 12.91 -22.13
C MET A 303 -1.52 13.71 -23.25
N ARG A 304 -2.83 13.98 -23.10
CA ARG A 304 -3.64 14.66 -24.12
C ARG A 304 -4.42 15.81 -23.51
N TRP A 305 -4.34 16.97 -24.16
CA TRP A 305 -5.17 18.14 -23.88
C TRP A 305 -5.27 18.99 -25.15
N PRO A 306 -6.37 18.88 -25.91
CA PRO A 306 -6.57 19.62 -27.16
C PRO A 306 -6.38 21.13 -26.99
N GLY A 307 -5.58 21.73 -27.88
CA GLY A 307 -5.28 23.16 -27.86
C GLY A 307 -4.30 23.62 -26.78
N LYS A 308 -3.77 22.70 -25.95
CA LYS A 308 -2.75 22.99 -24.92
C LYS A 308 -1.48 22.18 -25.08
N ILE A 309 -1.61 20.87 -25.27
CA ILE A 309 -0.48 19.98 -25.53
C ILE A 309 -0.24 19.93 -27.05
N PRO A 310 1.01 20.07 -27.53
CA PRO A 310 1.33 19.89 -28.94
C PRO A 310 0.93 18.49 -29.43
N GLN A 311 0.15 18.43 -30.51
CA GLN A 311 -0.35 17.17 -31.08
C GLN A 311 0.77 16.36 -31.75
N GLY A 312 0.71 15.04 -31.61
CA GLY A 312 1.64 14.09 -32.21
C GLY A 312 3.08 14.21 -31.71
N PHE A 313 3.30 14.85 -30.55
CA PHE A 313 4.64 15.08 -30.05
C PHE A 313 5.20 13.82 -29.38
N VAL A 314 6.44 13.48 -29.69
CA VAL A 314 7.18 12.41 -29.02
C VAL A 314 8.21 13.03 -28.09
N SER A 315 8.01 12.89 -26.78
CA SER A 315 8.98 13.30 -25.78
C SER A 315 9.93 12.14 -25.48
N ASN A 316 11.23 12.41 -25.53
CA ASN A 316 12.29 11.54 -25.03
C ASN A 316 12.96 12.13 -23.78
N GLN A 317 12.27 13.06 -23.11
CA GLN A 317 12.79 13.72 -21.92
C GLN A 317 12.45 12.90 -20.68
N LEU A 318 13.42 12.81 -19.77
CA LEU A 318 13.24 12.14 -18.48
C LEU A 318 12.11 12.81 -17.69
N THR A 319 11.08 12.03 -17.43
CA THR A 319 9.90 12.40 -16.64
C THR A 319 9.46 11.19 -15.83
N ALA A 320 8.68 11.39 -14.77
CA ALA A 320 8.27 10.28 -13.92
C ALA A 320 6.89 10.48 -13.29
N THR A 321 6.31 9.41 -12.74
CA THR A 321 5.04 9.47 -12.01
C THR A 321 5.06 10.47 -10.87
N ILE A 322 6.19 10.61 -10.16
CA ILE A 322 6.36 11.61 -9.08
C ILE A 322 6.21 13.06 -9.57
N ASP A 323 6.40 13.32 -10.87
CA ASP A 323 6.29 14.66 -11.45
C ASP A 323 4.84 15.08 -11.76
N ILE A 324 3.89 14.14 -11.72
CA ILE A 324 2.49 14.41 -12.07
C ILE A 324 1.85 15.39 -11.07
N LEU A 325 2.03 15.16 -9.76
CA LEU A 325 1.48 16.04 -8.72
C LEU A 325 1.91 17.51 -8.89
N PRO A 326 3.22 17.85 -8.92
CA PRO A 326 3.63 19.23 -9.06
C PRO A 326 3.26 19.83 -10.41
N THR A 327 3.20 19.02 -11.48
CA THR A 327 2.74 19.48 -12.79
C THR A 327 1.27 19.87 -12.77
N ILE A 328 0.40 19.08 -12.14
CA ILE A 328 -1.02 19.41 -11.97
C ILE A 328 -1.18 20.67 -11.13
N ALA A 329 -0.47 20.78 -9.99
CA ALA A 329 -0.52 21.96 -9.13
C ALA A 329 -0.13 23.23 -9.88
N ASP A 330 0.95 23.20 -10.66
CA ASP A 330 1.40 24.32 -11.50
C ASP A 330 0.38 24.66 -12.61
N ILE A 331 -0.24 23.66 -13.25
CA ILE A 331 -1.28 23.86 -14.27
C ILE A 331 -2.46 24.67 -13.72
N ILE A 332 -2.91 24.35 -12.50
CA ILE A 332 -4.10 24.98 -11.89
C ILE A 332 -3.75 26.20 -11.05
N GLY A 333 -2.47 26.44 -10.78
CA GLY A 333 -1.98 27.52 -9.93
C GLY A 333 -2.18 27.28 -8.43
N ALA A 334 -2.23 26.02 -8.00
CA ALA A 334 -2.32 25.63 -6.60
C ALA A 334 -0.94 25.64 -5.92
N ASP A 335 -0.95 25.84 -4.61
CA ASP A 335 0.25 25.63 -3.80
C ASP A 335 0.64 24.15 -3.77
N LEU A 336 1.94 23.89 -3.75
CA LEU A 336 2.47 22.54 -3.50
C LEU A 336 2.24 22.14 -2.03
N PRO A 337 2.26 20.82 -1.72
CA PRO A 337 2.25 20.34 -0.34
C PRO A 337 3.25 21.08 0.54
N LYS A 338 2.88 21.31 1.80
CA LYS A 338 3.78 21.99 2.75
C LYS A 338 5.02 21.15 3.05
N LYS A 339 4.84 19.83 3.08
CA LYS A 339 5.92 18.86 3.21
C LYS A 339 6.67 18.77 1.88
N LYS A 340 8.01 18.70 1.93
CA LYS A 340 8.86 18.53 0.74
C LYS A 340 8.41 17.31 -0.09
N ILE A 341 8.27 17.54 -1.39
CA ILE A 341 8.06 16.51 -2.42
C ILE A 341 9.31 16.39 -3.31
N ASP A 342 9.38 15.33 -4.14
CA ASP A 342 10.53 15.01 -5.01
C ASP A 342 10.26 15.24 -6.50
N GLY A 343 8.99 15.32 -6.86
CA GLY A 343 8.53 15.66 -8.20
C GLY A 343 8.90 17.08 -8.60
N ILE A 344 9.03 17.29 -9.90
CA ILE A 344 9.30 18.60 -10.50
C ILE A 344 8.26 18.84 -11.59
N SER A 345 7.59 20.00 -11.57
CA SER A 345 6.64 20.36 -12.63
C SER A 345 7.34 20.38 -13.98
N PHE A 346 6.83 19.64 -14.96
CA PHE A 346 7.27 19.69 -16.37
C PHE A 346 6.24 20.38 -17.26
N LYS A 347 5.38 21.23 -16.70
CA LYS A 347 4.34 21.97 -17.44
C LYS A 347 4.86 22.72 -18.68
N SER A 348 6.00 23.40 -18.55
CA SER A 348 6.61 24.12 -19.68
C SER A 348 6.99 23.18 -20.82
N HIS A 349 7.45 21.97 -20.49
CA HIS A 349 7.69 20.93 -21.48
C HIS A 349 6.40 20.39 -22.08
N LEU A 350 5.43 20.06 -21.23
CA LEU A 350 4.13 19.52 -21.61
C LEU A 350 3.36 20.43 -22.58
N PHE A 351 3.43 21.75 -22.39
CA PHE A 351 2.78 22.76 -23.24
C PHE A 351 3.65 23.24 -24.41
N GLY A 352 4.81 22.64 -24.64
CA GLY A 352 5.69 22.97 -25.76
C GLY A 352 6.40 24.32 -25.63
N GLU A 353 6.42 24.92 -24.43
CA GLU A 353 7.17 26.14 -24.11
C GLU A 353 8.68 25.84 -23.98
N SER A 354 9.02 24.60 -23.62
CA SER A 354 10.39 24.06 -23.56
C SER A 354 10.47 22.69 -24.22
N ILE A 355 11.54 22.43 -24.96
CA ILE A 355 11.81 21.07 -25.47
C ILE A 355 12.37 20.17 -24.35
N LYS A 356 13.00 20.77 -23.32
CA LYS A 356 13.61 20.03 -22.21
C LYS A 356 12.67 19.91 -21.01
N SER A 357 12.60 18.71 -20.44
CA SER A 357 12.10 18.51 -19.08
C SER A 357 13.07 19.13 -18.08
N PRO A 358 12.60 19.72 -16.97
CA PRO A 358 13.48 20.21 -15.91
C PRO A 358 14.12 19.09 -15.10
N ARG A 359 13.61 17.85 -15.17
CA ARG A 359 14.23 16.70 -14.51
C ARG A 359 15.45 16.22 -15.30
N ASP A 360 16.61 16.33 -14.67
CA ASP A 360 17.87 15.78 -15.18
C ASP A 360 18.36 14.59 -14.34
N GLU A 361 17.89 14.44 -13.10
CA GLU A 361 18.32 13.41 -12.14
C GLU A 361 17.16 12.51 -11.71
N TYR A 362 17.48 11.23 -11.47
CA TYR A 362 16.51 10.23 -10.99
C TYR A 362 17.15 9.16 -10.10
N ASN A 363 16.42 8.74 -9.07
CA ASN A 363 16.83 7.68 -8.16
C ASN A 363 16.00 6.43 -8.40
N TYR A 364 16.66 5.29 -8.53
CA TYR A 364 16.01 4.01 -8.70
C TYR A 364 16.08 3.28 -7.37
N TYR A 365 14.95 3.22 -6.68
CA TYR A 365 14.82 2.47 -5.44
C TYR A 365 14.04 1.18 -5.65
N TYR A 366 14.37 0.15 -4.88
CA TYR A 366 13.53 -1.04 -4.75
C TYR A 366 13.48 -1.49 -3.30
N VAL A 367 12.31 -1.46 -2.68
CA VAL A 367 12.08 -1.96 -1.31
C VAL A 367 13.09 -1.36 -0.30
N GLY A 368 13.39 -0.05 -0.45
CA GLY A 368 14.29 0.72 0.41
C GLY A 368 15.77 0.60 0.09
N GLU A 369 16.13 -0.06 -1.01
CA GLU A 369 17.51 -0.16 -1.52
C GLU A 369 17.72 0.83 -2.66
N LEU A 370 18.77 1.67 -2.56
CA LEU A 370 19.17 2.53 -3.68
C LEU A 370 19.99 1.69 -4.67
N VAL A 371 19.33 1.21 -5.72
CA VAL A 371 19.93 0.26 -6.66
C VAL A 371 20.55 0.93 -7.88
N ALA A 372 20.08 2.11 -8.28
CA ALA A 372 20.73 2.93 -9.30
C ALA A 372 20.41 4.42 -9.15
N VAL A 373 21.22 5.26 -9.78
CA VAL A 373 20.91 6.68 -10.03
C VAL A 373 21.14 7.03 -11.49
N ARG A 374 20.48 8.07 -11.98
CA ARG A 374 20.62 8.56 -13.34
C ARG A 374 20.82 10.06 -13.37
N GLN A 375 21.69 10.51 -14.27
CA GLN A 375 21.78 11.91 -14.69
C GLN A 375 21.86 12.00 -16.22
N GLY A 376 20.92 12.72 -16.83
CA GLY A 376 20.77 12.79 -18.28
C GLY A 376 20.64 11.39 -18.89
N LYS A 377 21.58 11.01 -19.74
CA LYS A 377 21.62 9.68 -20.38
C LYS A 377 22.31 8.58 -19.56
N TRP A 378 23.04 8.96 -18.52
CA TRP A 378 23.90 8.05 -17.77
C TRP A 378 23.15 7.45 -16.60
N LYS A 379 23.04 6.12 -16.54
CA LYS A 379 22.50 5.37 -15.40
C LYS A 379 23.60 4.55 -14.75
N LEU A 380 23.88 4.81 -13.48
CA LEU A 380 24.83 4.07 -12.66
C LEU A 380 24.06 3.13 -11.73
N THR A 381 24.30 1.83 -11.89
CA THR A 381 23.81 0.77 -11.01
C THR A 381 24.83 0.48 -9.90
N PHE A 382 24.34 0.32 -8.67
CA PHE A 382 25.12 -0.06 -7.50
C PHE A 382 25.11 -1.58 -7.28
N PRO A 383 26.08 -2.15 -6.53
CA PRO A 383 26.09 -3.57 -6.24
C PRO A 383 24.88 -3.99 -5.40
N HIS A 384 24.07 -4.90 -5.94
CA HIS A 384 22.90 -5.45 -5.27
C HIS A 384 22.51 -6.79 -5.90
N GLU A 385 21.60 -7.50 -5.23
CA GLU A 385 20.96 -8.69 -5.78
C GLU A 385 19.52 -8.32 -6.17
N TYR A 386 19.03 -8.90 -7.25
CA TYR A 386 17.69 -8.62 -7.76
C TYR A 386 17.03 -9.88 -8.27
N ARG A 387 15.70 -9.86 -8.33
CA ARG A 387 14.91 -10.86 -9.04
C ARG A 387 15.22 -10.78 -10.52
N SER A 388 15.55 -11.90 -11.16
CA SER A 388 15.76 -11.95 -12.61
C SER A 388 14.78 -12.92 -13.29
N TYR A 389 14.33 -12.53 -14.47
CA TYR A 389 13.54 -13.36 -15.39
C TYR A 389 14.41 -14.09 -16.42
N LEU A 390 15.73 -13.83 -16.42
CA LEU A 390 16.66 -14.45 -17.34
C LEU A 390 17.08 -15.85 -16.86
N GLY A 391 17.27 -16.78 -17.81
CA GLY A 391 17.74 -18.13 -17.52
C GLY A 391 16.71 -19.05 -16.85
N VAL A 392 15.43 -18.65 -16.82
CA VAL A 392 14.30 -19.43 -16.34
C VAL A 392 13.16 -19.40 -17.36
N GLU A 393 12.40 -20.49 -17.45
CA GLU A 393 11.23 -20.55 -18.30
C GLU A 393 10.04 -19.86 -17.62
N PRO A 394 9.32 -18.95 -18.30
CA PRO A 394 8.09 -18.38 -17.76
C PRO A 394 7.00 -19.45 -17.65
N GLY A 395 6.02 -19.20 -16.78
CA GLY A 395 4.78 -19.98 -16.73
C GLY A 395 3.85 -19.57 -17.88
N ASN A 396 2.65 -20.16 -17.90
CA ASN A 396 1.63 -19.86 -18.91
C ASN A 396 0.23 -20.06 -18.33
N ASP A 397 -0.77 -19.52 -19.02
CA ASP A 397 -2.21 -19.75 -18.78
C ASP A 397 -2.61 -19.43 -17.34
N GLY A 398 -2.09 -18.31 -16.83
CA GLY A 398 -2.36 -17.82 -15.48
C GLY A 398 -1.46 -18.40 -14.39
N TYR A 399 -0.60 -19.38 -14.70
CA TYR A 399 0.34 -19.96 -13.74
C TYR A 399 1.70 -19.24 -13.81
N PRO A 400 2.31 -18.88 -12.66
CA PRO A 400 3.63 -18.28 -12.63
C PRO A 400 4.75 -19.30 -12.86
N GLY A 401 5.77 -18.89 -13.61
CA GLY A 401 7.09 -19.52 -13.64
C GLY A 401 7.98 -19.08 -12.48
N PRO A 402 9.14 -19.74 -12.29
CA PRO A 402 10.11 -19.37 -11.27
C PRO A 402 10.82 -18.03 -11.60
N TYR A 403 11.58 -17.53 -10.63
CA TYR A 403 12.56 -16.46 -10.85
C TYR A 403 13.97 -17.02 -10.69
N ALA A 404 14.90 -16.48 -11.46
CA ALA A 404 16.31 -16.54 -11.14
C ALA A 404 16.70 -15.40 -10.18
N GLN A 405 17.96 -15.42 -9.73
CA GLN A 405 18.56 -14.34 -8.94
C GLN A 405 19.67 -13.70 -9.77
N GLY A 406 19.51 -12.42 -10.06
CA GLY A 406 20.53 -11.59 -10.70
C GLY A 406 21.40 -10.90 -9.65
N LYS A 407 22.61 -10.52 -10.07
CA LYS A 407 23.55 -9.74 -9.26
C LYS A 407 24.15 -8.64 -10.11
N ALA A 408 24.09 -7.41 -9.64
CA ALA A 408 24.72 -6.26 -10.28
C ALA A 408 26.03 -5.91 -9.57
N GLY A 409 26.98 -5.38 -10.33
CA GLY A 409 28.17 -4.70 -9.82
C GLY A 409 28.01 -3.19 -9.80
N ILE A 410 29.13 -2.48 -9.84
CA ILE A 410 29.14 -1.08 -10.29
C ILE A 410 29.10 -1.10 -11.82
N GLU A 411 27.97 -0.68 -12.39
CA GLU A 411 27.72 -0.74 -13.83
C GLU A 411 27.20 0.61 -14.32
N LEU A 412 27.71 1.10 -15.45
CA LEU A 412 27.30 2.36 -16.04
C LEU A 412 26.74 2.10 -17.44
N TYR A 413 25.56 2.63 -17.73
CA TYR A 413 24.86 2.49 -19.00
C TYR A 413 24.57 3.86 -19.64
N ASP A 414 24.75 3.95 -20.96
CA ASP A 414 24.34 5.09 -21.79
C ASP A 414 22.95 4.79 -22.39
N LEU A 415 21.88 5.25 -21.74
CA LEU A 415 20.50 4.90 -22.13
C LEU A 415 20.06 5.49 -23.47
N GLU A 416 20.79 6.46 -24.04
CA GLU A 416 20.53 6.95 -25.39
C GLU A 416 20.97 5.94 -26.46
N ASN A 417 22.07 5.24 -26.22
CA ASN A 417 22.67 4.30 -27.17
C ASN A 417 22.42 2.82 -26.80
N ASP A 418 22.07 2.55 -25.55
CA ASP A 418 21.83 1.22 -24.99
C ASP A 418 20.69 1.27 -23.95
N ILE A 419 19.46 1.44 -24.45
CA ILE A 419 18.24 1.38 -23.63
C ILE A 419 18.00 -0.02 -23.01
N SER A 420 18.70 -1.04 -23.53
CA SER A 420 18.60 -2.43 -23.08
C SER A 420 19.52 -2.76 -21.91
N GLU A 421 20.38 -1.83 -21.50
CA GLU A 421 21.32 -2.01 -20.39
C GLU A 421 22.18 -3.29 -20.58
N SER A 422 22.68 -3.47 -21.80
CA SER A 422 23.46 -4.64 -22.23
C SER A 422 24.98 -4.43 -22.16
N TYR A 423 25.44 -3.18 -22.20
CA TYR A 423 26.86 -2.83 -22.29
C TYR A 423 27.29 -1.92 -21.12
N ASN A 424 27.92 -2.52 -20.12
CA ASN A 424 28.54 -1.78 -19.03
C ASN A 424 29.78 -1.01 -19.53
N VAL A 425 29.73 0.32 -19.45
CA VAL A 425 30.82 1.23 -19.86
C VAL A 425 31.52 1.90 -18.68
N ALA A 426 31.36 1.41 -17.46
CA ALA A 426 31.92 2.03 -16.25
C ALA A 426 33.45 2.22 -16.30
N GLU A 427 34.18 1.26 -16.87
CA GLU A 427 35.64 1.35 -17.03
C GLU A 427 36.07 2.43 -18.03
N GLN A 428 35.21 2.76 -19.00
CA GLN A 428 35.49 3.74 -20.04
C GLN A 428 35.21 5.18 -19.57
N PHE A 429 34.32 5.36 -18.60
CA PHE A 429 33.90 6.68 -18.10
C PHE A 429 34.00 6.80 -16.57
N PRO A 430 35.20 6.66 -15.97
CA PRO A 430 35.37 6.66 -14.51
C PRO A 430 35.00 7.99 -13.83
N GLU A 431 35.11 9.12 -14.55
CA GLU A 431 34.70 10.43 -14.04
C GLU A 431 33.17 10.51 -13.85
N ILE A 432 32.40 9.99 -14.81
CA ILE A 432 30.93 9.91 -14.74
C ILE A 432 30.50 8.98 -13.61
N VAL A 433 31.18 7.84 -13.44
CA VAL A 433 30.94 6.94 -12.30
C VAL A 433 31.15 7.65 -10.97
N THR A 434 32.18 8.51 -10.86
CA THR A 434 32.46 9.26 -9.63
C THR A 434 31.37 10.28 -9.34
N GLN A 435 30.97 11.06 -10.35
CA GLN A 435 29.86 12.02 -10.26
C GLN A 435 28.55 11.35 -9.82
N LEU A 436 28.19 10.23 -10.45
CA LEU A 436 26.95 9.52 -10.11
C LEU A 436 27.03 8.82 -8.75
N LYS A 437 28.22 8.43 -8.27
CA LYS A 437 28.38 7.96 -6.89
C LYS A 437 28.09 9.06 -5.88
N GLU A 438 28.50 10.30 -6.15
CA GLU A 438 28.18 11.46 -5.31
C GLU A 438 26.68 11.74 -5.30
N LEU A 439 26.03 11.71 -6.47
CA LEU A 439 24.57 11.79 -6.56
C LEU A 439 23.90 10.70 -5.72
N GLY A 440 24.36 9.45 -5.84
CA GLY A 440 23.87 8.35 -5.02
C GLY A 440 24.07 8.59 -3.52
N GLN A 441 25.21 9.15 -3.11
CA GLN A 441 25.46 9.49 -1.71
C GLN A 441 24.48 10.53 -1.17
N ASN A 442 24.20 11.58 -1.94
CA ASN A 442 23.19 12.59 -1.58
C ASN A 442 21.81 11.94 -1.41
N SER A 443 21.44 11.03 -2.31
CA SER A 443 20.18 10.29 -2.24
C SER A 443 20.10 9.38 -1.01
N ARG A 444 21.21 8.74 -0.61
CA ARG A 444 21.26 7.93 0.62
C ARG A 444 21.08 8.78 1.88
N GLU A 445 21.68 9.96 1.93
CA GLU A 445 21.55 10.87 3.07
C GLU A 445 20.12 11.40 3.22
N GLU A 446 19.46 11.68 2.10
CA GLU A 446 18.08 12.18 2.09
C GLU A 446 17.05 11.07 2.33
N LEU A 447 17.12 9.97 1.58
CA LEU A 447 16.05 8.96 1.49
C LEU A 447 16.40 7.62 2.16
N GLY A 448 17.66 7.44 2.56
CA GLY A 448 18.15 6.21 3.17
C GLY A 448 18.54 5.16 2.14
N ASP A 449 19.18 4.09 2.61
CA ASP A 449 19.53 2.93 1.77
C ASP A 449 19.78 1.71 2.64
N ARG A 450 19.00 0.65 2.42
CA ARG A 450 19.12 -0.62 3.15
C ARG A 450 20.41 -1.37 2.82
N ILE A 451 20.97 -1.20 1.62
CA ILE A 451 22.23 -1.86 1.22
C ILE A 451 23.36 -1.36 2.12
N THR A 452 23.48 -0.05 2.29
CA THR A 452 24.50 0.57 3.13
C THR A 452 24.08 0.73 4.59
N LYS A 453 22.82 0.39 4.92
CA LYS A 453 22.18 0.64 6.22
C LYS A 453 22.15 2.12 6.61
N THR A 454 22.09 3.01 5.63
CA THR A 454 21.98 4.45 5.84
C THR A 454 20.53 4.80 6.16
N LYS A 455 20.33 5.59 7.22
CA LYS A 455 19.02 6.16 7.55
C LYS A 455 18.88 7.52 6.85
N GLY A 456 17.83 7.68 6.05
CA GLY A 456 17.53 8.95 5.38
C GLY A 456 17.00 10.01 6.34
N GLY A 457 17.53 11.22 6.27
CA GLY A 457 17.09 12.37 7.07
C GLY A 457 15.75 12.96 6.63
N GLY A 458 15.36 12.75 5.38
CA GLY A 458 14.11 13.24 4.77
C GLY A 458 12.97 12.23 4.76
N VAL A 459 13.16 11.03 5.33
CA VAL A 459 12.14 9.97 5.42
C VAL A 459 11.12 10.29 6.51
N ARG A 460 9.84 10.23 6.16
CA ARG A 460 8.70 10.47 7.04
C ARG A 460 8.06 9.15 7.52
N PRO A 461 7.34 9.18 8.65
CA PRO A 461 6.66 8.00 9.16
C PRO A 461 5.57 7.48 8.21
N ILE A 462 5.55 6.17 7.99
CA ILE A 462 4.42 5.46 7.38
C ILE A 462 3.16 5.58 8.26
N GLY A 463 1.97 5.58 7.64
CA GLY A 463 0.71 5.49 8.35
C GLY A 463 0.60 4.13 9.05
N ARG A 464 0.28 4.15 10.35
CA ARG A 464 0.05 2.93 11.14
C ARG A 464 -1.36 2.94 11.68
N LEU A 465 -1.98 1.76 11.73
CA LEU A 465 -3.18 1.64 12.53
C LEU A 465 -2.80 1.92 13.98
N ASP A 466 -3.56 2.81 14.61
CA ASP A 466 -3.45 3.07 16.04
C ASP A 466 -4.08 1.86 16.75
N LEU A 467 -3.36 0.75 16.75
CA LEU A 467 -3.70 -0.37 17.61
C LEU A 467 -3.10 -0.18 18.99
N ASP A 468 -2.28 0.84 19.17
CA ASP A 468 -1.61 1.11 20.41
C ASP A 468 -2.47 1.96 21.33
N ARG A 469 -2.33 1.73 22.64
CA ARG A 469 -2.97 2.56 23.65
C ARG A 469 -2.45 3.99 23.50
N SER A 470 -3.35 4.97 23.65
CA SER A 470 -2.92 6.37 23.81
C SER A 470 -2.02 6.54 25.03
N GLU A 471 -1.26 7.64 25.11
CA GLU A 471 -0.34 7.89 26.23
C GLU A 471 -1.06 7.89 27.60
N ASP A 472 -2.31 8.37 27.63
CA ASP A 472 -3.21 8.33 28.80
C ASP A 472 -3.71 6.91 29.12
N GLU A 473 -3.77 6.02 28.13
CA GLU A 473 -4.13 4.62 28.34
C GLU A 473 -2.93 3.74 28.70
N LEU A 474 -1.70 4.16 28.34
CA LEU A 474 -0.45 3.49 28.69
C LEU A 474 -0.05 3.74 30.15
N ASN A 475 -0.44 4.87 30.73
CA ASN A 475 -0.16 5.21 32.12
C ASN A 475 -1.47 5.25 32.93
N VAL A 476 -1.66 4.30 33.83
CA VAL A 476 -2.88 4.21 34.65
C VAL A 476 -2.54 4.39 36.12
N ASN A 477 -3.34 5.22 36.81
CA ASN A 477 -3.25 5.38 38.25
C ASN A 477 -4.29 4.50 38.96
N HIS A 478 -3.89 3.73 39.97
CA HIS A 478 -4.76 2.84 40.75
C HIS A 478 -4.13 2.48 42.11
N LEU A 479 -4.92 1.88 43.00
CA LEU A 479 -4.51 1.58 44.39
C LEU A 479 -3.45 0.47 44.52
N GLY A 480 -3.22 -0.28 43.43
CA GLY A 480 -2.28 -1.40 43.38
C GLY A 480 -0.84 -1.01 43.09
N ILE A 481 -0.57 0.22 42.65
CA ILE A 481 0.76 0.61 42.16
C ILE A 481 1.82 0.43 43.25
N GLY A 482 2.88 -0.31 42.91
CA GLY A 482 4.02 -0.60 43.78
C GLY A 482 3.70 -1.56 44.92
N LYS A 483 2.51 -2.17 44.95
CA LYS A 483 2.13 -3.15 45.97
C LYS A 483 2.81 -4.50 45.73
N SER A 484 2.93 -5.28 46.80
CA SER A 484 3.52 -6.62 46.71
C SER A 484 2.62 -7.55 45.90
N VAL A 485 3.21 -8.24 44.92
CA VAL A 485 2.54 -9.26 44.11
C VAL A 485 3.29 -10.59 44.23
N SER A 486 2.53 -11.67 44.41
CA SER A 486 3.05 -13.04 44.45
C SER A 486 2.43 -13.88 43.34
N TYR A 487 3.25 -14.68 42.67
CA TYR A 487 2.87 -15.53 41.56
C TYR A 487 2.92 -16.98 42.00
N LYS A 488 1.82 -17.72 41.82
CA LYS A 488 1.82 -19.17 42.10
C LYS A 488 2.48 -19.97 40.99
N HIS A 489 2.32 -19.53 39.74
CA HIS A 489 2.92 -20.12 38.57
C HIS A 489 4.04 -19.24 38.03
N PRO A 490 5.14 -19.81 37.53
CA PRO A 490 6.22 -19.02 36.97
C PRO A 490 5.77 -18.32 35.70
N TYR A 491 6.01 -17.02 35.64
CA TYR A 491 6.02 -16.26 34.40
C TYR A 491 7.30 -16.56 33.60
N SER A 492 7.28 -16.27 32.31
CA SER A 492 8.39 -16.58 31.41
C SER A 492 9.58 -15.65 31.65
N PRO A 493 10.81 -16.17 31.78
CA PRO A 493 12.01 -15.33 31.86
C PRO A 493 12.31 -14.61 30.53
N HIS A 494 11.68 -15.03 29.42
CA HIS A 494 11.81 -14.37 28.12
C HIS A 494 10.90 -13.15 27.98
N TYR A 495 9.84 -13.09 28.80
CA TYR A 495 8.87 -11.99 28.85
C TYR A 495 8.55 -11.66 30.31
N PRO A 496 9.56 -11.18 31.06
CA PRO A 496 9.45 -10.99 32.50
C PRO A 496 8.70 -9.72 32.90
N GLY A 497 8.31 -8.87 31.94
CA GLY A 497 7.94 -7.48 32.23
C GLY A 497 9.15 -6.65 32.71
N GLU A 498 8.95 -5.38 33.06
CA GLU A 498 9.99 -4.49 33.58
C GLU A 498 10.53 -4.96 34.95
N GLU A 499 9.86 -5.91 35.61
CA GLU A 499 10.29 -6.78 36.71
C GLU A 499 9.05 -7.54 37.25
N ALA A 500 9.13 -8.23 38.40
CA ALA A 500 7.98 -8.93 39.03
C ALA A 500 6.74 -8.04 39.30
N LEU A 501 6.85 -6.71 39.12
CA LEU A 501 5.81 -5.72 39.37
C LEU A 501 4.97 -5.35 38.13
N ALA A 502 5.18 -5.96 36.96
CA ALA A 502 4.50 -5.59 35.70
C ALA A 502 2.95 -5.68 35.72
N LEU A 503 2.37 -6.27 36.76
CA LEU A 503 0.91 -6.31 36.98
C LEU A 503 0.42 -5.24 37.96
N VAL A 504 1.31 -4.37 38.46
CA VAL A 504 1.10 -3.39 39.53
C VAL A 504 2.08 -2.20 39.42
N ASP A 505 2.57 -1.86 38.23
CA ASP A 505 3.58 -0.79 38.02
C ASP A 505 2.96 0.52 37.49
N GLY A 506 1.65 0.52 37.23
CA GLY A 506 0.91 1.63 36.64
C GLY A 506 1.11 1.76 35.13
N LYS A 507 1.78 0.79 34.49
CA LYS A 507 2.07 0.80 33.07
C LYS A 507 1.32 -0.30 32.35
N ARG A 508 0.76 0.07 31.21
CA ARG A 508 -0.03 -0.79 30.36
C ARG A 508 0.72 -1.08 29.08
N GLY A 509 0.69 -2.33 28.64
CA GLY A 509 1.43 -2.73 27.44
C GLY A 509 0.85 -2.26 26.12
N THR A 510 1.76 -2.11 25.16
CA THR A 510 1.47 -1.79 23.76
C THR A 510 1.11 -3.04 22.98
N ILE A 511 0.83 -2.92 21.68
CA ILE A 511 0.74 -4.10 20.81
C ILE A 511 2.06 -4.86 20.68
N ASN A 512 3.19 -4.23 21.01
CA ASN A 512 4.49 -4.86 21.06
C ASN A 512 4.67 -5.59 22.40
N HIS A 513 4.37 -6.89 22.42
CA HIS A 513 4.55 -7.75 23.58
C HIS A 513 6.00 -7.87 24.12
N HIS A 514 6.98 -7.20 23.50
CA HIS A 514 8.36 -7.09 23.96
C HIS A 514 8.70 -5.78 24.68
N ASP A 515 7.76 -4.84 24.81
CA ASP A 515 7.99 -3.50 25.37
C ASP A 515 8.23 -3.45 26.89
N GLY A 516 8.28 -4.60 27.56
CA GLY A 516 8.53 -4.69 29.01
C GLY A 516 7.28 -4.46 29.86
N PHE A 517 6.13 -4.13 29.29
CA PHE A 517 4.90 -3.87 30.09
C PHE A 517 3.97 -5.09 30.15
N TRP A 518 4.38 -6.19 29.53
CA TRP A 518 3.63 -7.43 29.56
C TRP A 518 4.31 -8.53 30.37
N GLN A 519 3.50 -9.21 31.18
CA GLN A 519 3.89 -10.44 31.83
C GLN A 519 3.42 -11.65 30.99
N GLY A 520 4.38 -12.41 30.45
CA GLY A 520 4.10 -13.56 29.59
C GLY A 520 4.06 -14.89 30.34
N PHE A 521 3.06 -15.74 30.08
CA PHE A 521 2.90 -17.07 30.67
C PHE A 521 2.76 -18.13 29.58
N ALA A 522 3.78 -18.98 29.44
CA ALA A 522 3.78 -20.09 28.48
C ALA A 522 3.15 -21.33 29.10
N ARG A 523 2.07 -21.85 28.52
CA ARG A 523 1.30 -23.03 28.99
C ARG A 523 0.60 -22.89 30.35
N ASN A 524 1.13 -22.04 31.22
CA ASN A 524 0.67 -21.85 32.59
C ASN A 524 -0.52 -20.92 32.65
N ASP A 525 -1.32 -21.12 33.69
CA ASP A 525 -2.35 -20.18 34.13
C ASP A 525 -1.67 -18.97 34.81
N ILE A 526 -2.38 -17.84 34.82
CA ILE A 526 -2.05 -16.73 35.71
C ILE A 526 -2.78 -16.99 37.02
N GLU A 527 -2.06 -17.04 38.13
CA GLU A 527 -2.64 -17.01 39.47
C GLU A 527 -1.75 -16.14 40.35
N VAL A 528 -2.24 -14.93 40.64
CA VAL A 528 -1.50 -13.89 41.35
C VAL A 528 -2.27 -13.39 42.55
N VAL A 529 -1.53 -13.03 43.61
CA VAL A 529 -2.08 -12.39 44.82
C VAL A 529 -1.37 -11.07 45.05
N ILE A 530 -2.14 -9.99 45.14
CA ILE A 530 -1.69 -8.63 45.44
C ILE A 530 -2.06 -8.30 46.89
N ASP A 531 -1.09 -7.85 47.69
CA ASP A 531 -1.30 -7.36 49.05
C ASP A 531 -1.32 -5.82 49.05
N LEU A 532 -2.47 -5.23 49.36
CA LEU A 532 -2.65 -3.77 49.49
C LEU A 532 -2.01 -3.19 50.76
N GLU A 533 -1.39 -4.04 51.59
CA GLU A 533 -0.67 -3.74 52.85
C GLU A 533 -1.59 -3.30 54.01
N SER A 534 -2.79 -2.83 53.70
CA SER A 534 -3.79 -2.37 54.66
C SER A 534 -5.21 -2.59 54.13
N LEU A 535 -6.20 -2.60 55.04
CA LEU A 535 -7.61 -2.70 54.66
C LEU A 535 -8.04 -1.47 53.88
N THR A 536 -8.48 -1.71 52.65
CA THR A 536 -8.74 -0.67 51.65
C THR A 536 -10.10 -0.92 51.02
N SER A 537 -10.92 0.13 50.94
CA SER A 537 -12.18 0.10 50.18
C SER A 537 -11.86 0.20 48.69
N ILE A 538 -12.36 -0.75 47.91
CA ILE A 538 -12.27 -0.77 46.45
C ILE A 538 -13.68 -0.78 45.86
N LYS A 539 -13.81 -0.37 44.60
CA LYS A 539 -15.05 -0.40 43.82
C LYS A 539 -14.94 -1.27 42.59
N LYS A 540 -13.75 -1.36 42.01
CA LYS A 540 -13.58 -2.05 40.73
C LYS A 540 -12.21 -2.70 40.62
N LEU A 541 -12.22 -3.88 40.02
CA LEU A 541 -11.04 -4.64 39.64
C LEU A 541 -11.04 -4.82 38.13
N GLY A 542 -9.85 -4.81 37.54
CA GLY A 542 -9.69 -5.16 36.13
C GLY A 542 -8.31 -5.71 35.83
N ILE A 543 -8.22 -6.48 34.75
CA ILE A 543 -6.97 -6.96 34.17
C ILE A 543 -7.10 -6.93 32.65
N SER A 544 -6.02 -6.61 31.94
CA SER A 544 -6.00 -6.61 30.48
C SER A 544 -5.14 -7.71 29.91
N PHE A 545 -5.52 -8.17 28.72
CA PHE A 545 -4.79 -9.18 27.98
C PHE A 545 -4.52 -8.70 26.55
N LEU A 546 -3.36 -9.04 26.04
CA LEU A 546 -3.09 -9.00 24.61
C LEU A 546 -3.60 -10.30 23.99
N GLN A 547 -4.30 -10.19 22.86
CA GLN A 547 -4.66 -11.32 22.02
C GLN A 547 -4.03 -11.10 20.64
N ASN A 548 -3.32 -12.10 20.12
CA ASN A 548 -2.84 -12.15 18.74
C ASN A 548 -2.74 -13.62 18.31
N GLN A 549 -3.86 -14.19 17.86
CA GLN A 549 -3.94 -15.62 17.52
C GLN A 549 -3.50 -15.92 16.08
N GLY A 550 -3.20 -14.89 15.27
CA GLY A 550 -2.36 -15.07 14.07
C GLY A 550 -0.92 -15.42 14.44
N ALA A 551 -0.53 -15.11 15.68
CA ALA A 551 0.63 -15.65 16.38
C ALA A 551 0.16 -16.63 17.49
N TRP A 552 0.95 -16.82 18.53
CA TRP A 552 0.75 -17.81 19.60
C TRP A 552 0.18 -17.22 20.92
N ILE A 553 -0.40 -16.01 20.87
CA ILE A 553 -0.90 -15.27 22.04
C ILE A 553 -2.43 -15.37 22.14
N PHE A 554 -2.93 -16.01 23.18
CA PHE A 554 -4.34 -16.37 23.35
C PHE A 554 -5.01 -15.58 24.46
N PHE A 555 -6.33 -15.48 24.36
CA PHE A 555 -7.17 -14.97 25.44
C PHE A 555 -7.50 -16.11 26.43
N PRO A 556 -7.56 -15.86 27.75
CA PRO A 556 -7.85 -16.90 28.73
C PRO A 556 -9.25 -17.50 28.57
N LYS A 557 -9.39 -18.76 28.97
CA LYS A 557 -10.67 -19.51 28.97
C LYS A 557 -11.57 -19.13 30.12
N GLU A 558 -10.98 -18.67 31.21
CA GLU A 558 -11.68 -18.24 32.42
C GLU A 558 -10.86 -17.12 33.05
N VAL A 559 -11.53 -16.09 33.57
CA VAL A 559 -10.91 -15.07 34.43
C VAL A 559 -11.74 -14.93 35.70
N ARG A 560 -11.07 -15.00 36.84
CA ARG A 560 -11.65 -14.97 38.17
C ARG A 560 -10.99 -13.90 39.03
N PHE A 561 -11.82 -13.14 39.74
CA PHE A 561 -11.39 -12.20 40.76
C PHE A 561 -11.90 -12.65 42.12
N GLU A 562 -11.01 -12.70 43.09
CA GLU A 562 -11.31 -13.06 44.47
C GLU A 562 -10.64 -12.05 45.42
N VAL A 563 -11.22 -11.83 46.59
CA VAL A 563 -10.71 -10.85 47.57
C VAL A 563 -10.68 -11.44 48.98
N SER A 564 -9.80 -10.94 49.84
CA SER A 564 -9.66 -11.42 51.21
C SER A 564 -9.21 -10.31 52.17
N VAL A 565 -9.58 -10.45 53.44
CA VAL A 565 -9.14 -9.57 54.54
C VAL A 565 -7.85 -10.09 55.19
N ASP A 566 -7.71 -11.41 55.28
CA ASP A 566 -6.65 -12.08 56.05
C ASP A 566 -5.63 -12.84 55.17
N GLY A 567 -5.94 -13.03 53.89
CA GLY A 567 -5.10 -13.74 52.93
C GLY A 567 -5.25 -15.26 52.99
N ALA A 568 -6.16 -15.77 53.82
CA ALA A 568 -6.49 -17.20 53.94
C ALA A 568 -7.84 -17.50 53.30
N ASP A 569 -8.88 -16.72 53.64
CA ASP A 569 -10.25 -16.94 53.19
C ASP A 569 -10.61 -15.94 52.08
N TYR A 570 -10.80 -16.45 50.86
CA TYR A 570 -11.09 -15.64 49.67
C TYR A 570 -12.57 -15.71 49.30
N GLU A 571 -13.19 -14.54 49.16
CA GLU A 571 -14.52 -14.35 48.61
C GLU A 571 -14.44 -14.19 47.09
N LEU A 572 -15.30 -14.90 46.36
CA LEU A 572 -15.43 -14.76 44.91
C LEU A 572 -16.16 -13.46 44.56
N VAL A 573 -15.50 -12.57 43.82
CA VAL A 573 -16.10 -11.34 43.28
C VAL A 573 -16.73 -11.60 41.93
N GLN A 574 -15.99 -12.25 41.02
CA GLN A 574 -16.49 -12.57 39.68
C GLN A 574 -15.77 -13.78 39.11
N ASN A 575 -16.51 -14.58 38.34
CA ASN A 575 -15.96 -15.60 37.46
C ASN A 575 -16.57 -15.47 36.06
N LYS A 576 -15.75 -15.39 35.03
CA LYS A 576 -16.22 -15.31 33.64
C LYS A 576 -15.46 -16.28 32.75
N GLU A 577 -16.21 -17.11 32.02
CA GLU A 577 -15.70 -18.04 31.03
C GLU A 577 -15.78 -17.46 29.63
N TYR A 578 -14.87 -17.89 28.76
CA TYR A 578 -14.70 -17.41 27.40
C TYR A 578 -14.43 -18.55 26.43
N GLU A 579 -15.07 -18.48 25.26
CA GLU A 579 -14.78 -19.39 24.17
C GLU A 579 -13.51 -18.95 23.42
N VAL A 580 -12.62 -19.90 23.19
CA VAL A 580 -11.42 -19.70 22.38
C VAL A 580 -11.79 -19.89 20.91
N ALA A 581 -12.43 -18.88 20.32
CA ALA A 581 -12.71 -18.82 18.89
C ALA A 581 -11.49 -18.32 18.10
N LYS A 582 -11.37 -18.74 16.83
CA LYS A 582 -10.34 -18.28 15.89
C LYS A 582 -10.55 -16.79 15.56
N SER A 583 -9.56 -15.96 15.84
CA SER A 583 -9.57 -14.52 15.56
C SER A 583 -8.14 -14.05 15.24
N PRO A 584 -7.84 -13.71 13.97
CA PRO A 584 -6.51 -13.28 13.53
C PRO A 584 -6.18 -11.83 13.94
N GLU A 585 -7.07 -11.16 14.66
CA GLU A 585 -6.91 -9.76 15.06
C GLU A 585 -6.00 -9.62 16.28
N ILE A 586 -5.22 -8.54 16.28
CA ILE A 586 -4.51 -8.07 17.48
C ILE A 586 -5.52 -7.24 18.27
N LEU A 587 -5.83 -7.66 19.49
CA LEU A 587 -6.82 -7.00 20.34
C LEU A 587 -6.26 -6.83 21.76
N PHE A 588 -6.52 -5.67 22.35
CA PHE A 588 -6.51 -5.54 23.81
C PHE A 588 -7.88 -5.95 24.35
N ARG A 589 -7.91 -6.87 25.30
CA ARG A 589 -9.15 -7.31 25.95
C ARG A 589 -9.08 -7.06 27.44
N ASN A 590 -9.98 -6.21 27.93
CA ASN A 590 -10.10 -5.88 29.34
C ASN A 590 -11.19 -6.74 30.00
N VAL A 591 -10.87 -7.34 31.13
CA VAL A 591 -11.85 -8.02 31.98
C VAL A 591 -11.99 -7.24 33.27
N ASN A 592 -13.22 -6.88 33.64
CA ASN A 592 -13.51 -6.04 34.80
C ASN A 592 -14.53 -6.73 35.71
N ALA A 593 -14.47 -6.41 37.00
CA ALA A 593 -15.44 -6.79 38.02
C ALA A 593 -15.71 -5.60 38.95
N ASN A 594 -16.98 -5.40 39.32
CA ASN A 594 -17.35 -4.42 40.34
C ASN A 594 -17.38 -5.10 41.72
N TYR A 595 -17.04 -4.36 42.77
CA TYR A 595 -17.06 -4.84 44.15
C TYR A 595 -17.67 -3.77 45.06
N ASP A 596 -18.73 -4.13 45.77
CA ASP A 596 -19.45 -3.24 46.71
C ASP A 596 -19.36 -3.75 48.17
N GLY A 597 -18.37 -4.60 48.47
CA GLY A 597 -18.21 -5.22 49.78
C GLY A 597 -17.40 -4.40 50.79
N ASN A 598 -17.02 -5.05 51.88
CA ASN A 598 -16.24 -4.44 52.97
C ASN A 598 -14.80 -4.15 52.52
N PRO A 599 -14.04 -3.30 53.23
CA PRO A 599 -12.61 -3.10 52.95
C PRO A 599 -11.84 -4.43 52.92
N ILE A 600 -11.02 -4.62 51.90
CA ILE A 600 -10.21 -5.83 51.68
C ILE A 600 -8.72 -5.50 51.76
N ARG A 601 -7.88 -6.52 51.90
CA ARG A 601 -6.42 -6.36 51.88
C ARG A 601 -5.77 -7.11 50.72
N TYR A 602 -6.24 -8.31 50.43
CA TYR A 602 -5.67 -9.16 49.39
C TYR A 602 -6.61 -9.30 48.21
N ILE A 603 -6.06 -9.26 47.01
CA ILE A 603 -6.77 -9.52 45.76
C ILE A 603 -6.07 -10.67 45.07
N LYS A 604 -6.85 -11.69 44.68
CA LYS A 604 -6.38 -12.80 43.87
C LYS A 604 -7.01 -12.74 42.49
N VAL A 605 -6.19 -12.81 41.45
CA VAL A 605 -6.63 -12.88 40.06
C VAL A 605 -6.16 -14.20 39.47
N THR A 606 -7.10 -14.97 38.94
CA THR A 606 -6.81 -16.21 38.21
C THR A 606 -7.25 -16.08 36.77
N ALA A 607 -6.39 -16.41 35.81
CA ALA A 607 -6.73 -16.51 34.39
C ALA A 607 -6.29 -17.86 33.84
N ARG A 608 -7.24 -18.72 33.46
CA ARG A 608 -6.92 -20.06 32.93
C ARG A 608 -6.49 -20.00 31.48
N ASN A 609 -5.32 -20.56 31.21
CA ASN A 609 -4.74 -20.65 29.89
C ASN A 609 -5.26 -21.89 29.14
N GLN A 610 -5.13 -21.86 27.82
CA GLN A 610 -5.01 -23.09 27.06
C GLN A 610 -3.54 -23.52 27.07
N PRO A 611 -3.19 -24.74 27.49
CA PRO A 611 -1.79 -25.09 27.66
C PRO A 611 -1.03 -25.23 26.33
N ILE A 612 -1.72 -25.55 25.23
CA ILE A 612 -1.12 -25.77 23.91
C ILE A 612 -1.97 -25.14 22.79
N LEU A 613 -1.33 -24.87 21.64
CA LEU A 613 -2.00 -24.35 20.46
C LEU A 613 -3.02 -25.36 19.90
N PRO A 614 -4.25 -24.93 19.55
CA PRO A 614 -5.33 -25.79 19.10
C PRO A 614 -5.08 -26.34 17.69
N SER A 615 -5.87 -27.34 17.28
CA SER A 615 -5.66 -28.06 16.01
C SER A 615 -5.82 -27.22 14.75
N TRP A 616 -6.53 -26.10 14.81
CA TRP A 616 -6.69 -25.19 13.69
C TRP A 616 -5.50 -24.21 13.52
N HIS A 617 -4.58 -24.15 14.48
CA HIS A 617 -3.46 -23.22 14.45
C HIS A 617 -2.26 -23.83 13.70
N PRO A 618 -1.59 -23.11 12.79
CA PRO A 618 -0.49 -23.65 11.96
C PRO A 618 0.66 -24.27 12.76
N ALA A 619 0.87 -23.81 13.99
CA ALA A 619 1.90 -24.30 14.91
C ALA A 619 1.35 -25.23 16.01
N GLN A 620 0.28 -25.99 15.73
CA GLN A 620 -0.39 -26.90 16.68
C GLN A 620 0.58 -27.68 17.58
N GLY A 621 0.22 -27.82 18.86
CA GLY A 621 0.99 -28.58 19.85
C GLY A 621 2.12 -27.80 20.54
N ASN A 622 2.52 -26.65 20.00
CA ASN A 622 3.39 -25.71 20.71
C ASN A 622 2.66 -25.02 21.88
N ALA A 623 3.41 -24.32 22.74
CA ALA A 623 2.84 -23.60 23.87
C ALA A 623 1.89 -22.48 23.39
N ALA A 624 0.71 -22.40 23.99
CA ALA A 624 -0.12 -21.21 23.93
C ALA A 624 0.26 -20.29 25.10
N TRP A 625 0.21 -18.99 24.85
CA TRP A 625 0.66 -18.00 25.81
C TRP A 625 -0.45 -17.05 26.22
N LEU A 626 -0.44 -16.66 27.50
CA LEU A 626 -1.15 -15.48 27.98
C LEU A 626 -0.16 -14.34 28.13
N PHE A 627 -0.56 -13.16 27.70
CA PHE A 627 0.11 -11.90 28.02
C PHE A 627 -0.90 -11.07 28.78
N ALA A 628 -0.62 -10.82 30.04
CA ALA A 628 -1.38 -9.91 30.87
C ALA A 628 -0.52 -8.70 31.23
N ASP A 629 -1.19 -7.57 31.37
CA ASP A 629 -0.63 -6.37 31.95
C ASP A 629 -1.37 -6.03 33.26
N GLU A 630 -1.11 -4.84 33.74
CA GLU A 630 -1.72 -4.14 34.87
C GLU A 630 -3.07 -4.66 35.42
N VAL A 631 -3.06 -5.00 36.72
CA VAL A 631 -4.26 -5.26 37.51
C VAL A 631 -4.73 -3.96 38.14
N VAL A 632 -5.69 -3.32 37.47
CA VAL A 632 -6.25 -2.04 37.89
C VAL A 632 -7.22 -2.20 39.06
N ILE A 633 -6.96 -1.47 40.14
CA ILE A 633 -7.70 -1.51 41.42
C ILE A 633 -8.19 -0.10 41.76
N GLN A 634 -9.49 0.16 41.60
CA GLN A 634 -10.09 1.50 41.78
C GLN A 634 -10.92 1.61 43.04
#